data_AF-A0AAX6PYT2-F1
#
_entry.id   AF-A0AAX6PYT2-F1
#
_cell.length_a   1.000
_cell.length_b   1.000
_cell.length_c   1.000
_cell.angle_alpha   90.00
_cell.angle_beta   90.00
_cell.angle_gamma   90.00
#
_symmetry.space_group_name_H-M   'P 1'
#
loop_
_entity.id
_entity.type
_entity.pdbx_description
1 polymer ?
#
loop_
_entity_poly.entity_id
_entity_poly.type
_entity_poly.pdbx_seq_one_letter_code
_entity_poly.pdbx_strand_id
1 'polypeptide(L)'
;MNEIFKELILKIETWNFEGEKVGVGSGRNRNEADLIKEITTTIRRLLELSDTALSIEGCSQIARKQGFLIDEDQRDCKEAKEKAQIIMALLGEMNLSHIKENLLPLQGQLWHWWCKMDKELYHLREKGNRSIEQHKSDIETEKQIIRHKQLKKAFPPNDLMQSFLQILQRSKTQVKLYFLQWLSVFMDGFTSEHLENLREKQRSFWSMIQTEKQKAQKSNSLDHWQKKLEAISMEISACTLGIEQLLREVGQMYEALEETSCKRDIVFLSLPQIAADLMVSGVPIELMDGDASYVPLKWVVAVFDKVSEKLPGKKLFVLSILGLQSSGKSTLLNALFGLQFSVSAGRCTRGAYMQLLKVEETFTEELGFDFLLVVDTEGLRAPELNNKSQNRDNELATFVIGLGNLTLINIFGENPSEMQDILQIAVQAFLRMKQVKISPSCLFVHQNVGEVTAKEQTMEGRRRLEQKLDEMAATAAEQEQCSDVSRFSDVIKFDVNTHVHYFAHLWDGNPPMAPPNPQYSHNVQELKSRILSMAKQEFRGNIMKISDVKLQVKDLWRALVSENFIFSFRNTREVVAMSKLETKYNQWSWKLRSHMLHLQNQLNNQIQNGKIQTLKISSLDDPIIKTYETIKEDLEKYFNEDPESEILIQWKGNFENKLLILKETLISDAKREANKCITLKESQETLDKKKMGYENELLKRSRELALDVKGKALSEEELQEKFNQLWNEWVYDVSSNLPPTMEPNIEVDSENILLEHFIKEKNMVNLLKTNSGKKFQVKYDEHVKMSKTYVIYRKQLEAGDEELIHMTTNCILSRFDETVANIWKQHRDYNVNDFHEILRIIEEEVISVPTKERFSFTSKYKMELALCLFRRASKIFNEMHKAFKTANDPVISLQSKKDDFFMSFKISCQGATSIKSFVDFLCNKLIPAVSTTIWKIMAIRIAEDMQATCPEFNGNRAKLEKYILISLAEEENFDNYWEYIHNPESFFKTYIEKHIKRYCLEKGGEKIKTFSKINLDIIKKAILCAIHESTEEAKDKSSTASEWLDLFCDHLGNNLIFPRTDLRSIEHQEIKDIEFLKEAMSVELDAAMMRAEEKFLSMPKDEMFLVIEKILSQQLCGCWKQCPFCKSICTNTIPAHEGDHSVPFHRPQAVNGYHWHKTDEFDIDFCSTAVASDTQFVLNDTLKFRYKTYRQAGGDYATWNITPDSSSQTYWKWFVCSFKSKLEETYQRKFKNKGEIPDSWTQITKQDVLNDLKK
;
A
#
# COMPACT_ATOMS: atom_id res chain seq x y z
N MET A 1 -20.46 21.99 -55.14
CA MET A 1 -21.74 22.73 -54.97
C MET A 1 -21.85 23.94 -55.88
N ASN A 2 -20.90 24.91 -55.87
CA ASN A 2 -20.97 26.08 -56.77
C ASN A 2 -20.96 25.75 -58.27
N GLU A 3 -20.27 24.69 -58.71
CA GLU A 3 -20.33 24.19 -60.09
C GLU A 3 -21.71 23.58 -60.42
N ILE A 4 -22.31 22.84 -59.49
CA ILE A 4 -23.66 22.26 -59.64
C ILE A 4 -24.71 23.37 -59.66
N PHE A 5 -24.57 24.42 -58.85
CA PHE A 5 -25.45 25.58 -58.83
C PHE A 5 -25.33 26.41 -60.11
N LYS A 6 -24.12 26.59 -60.63
CA LYS A 6 -23.88 27.17 -61.97
C LYS A 6 -24.52 26.33 -63.06
N GLU A 7 -24.39 25.01 -63.00
CA GLU A 7 -24.98 24.08 -63.96
C GLU A 7 -26.51 24.04 -63.85
N LEU A 8 -27.07 24.19 -62.64
CA LEU A 8 -28.51 24.31 -62.41
C LEU A 8 -29.05 25.64 -62.93
N ILE A 9 -28.34 26.75 -62.74
CA ILE A 9 -28.70 28.06 -63.28
C ILE A 9 -28.64 28.04 -64.82
N LEU A 10 -27.60 27.43 -65.41
CA LEU A 10 -27.50 27.20 -66.86
C LEU A 10 -28.61 26.26 -67.40
N LYS A 11 -29.03 25.27 -66.61
CA LYS A 11 -30.16 24.39 -66.93
C LYS A 11 -31.52 25.08 -66.77
N ILE A 12 -31.67 25.99 -65.81
CA ILE A 12 -32.85 26.85 -65.65
C ILE A 12 -32.97 27.83 -66.82
N GLU A 13 -31.86 28.39 -67.32
CA GLU A 13 -31.84 29.21 -68.54
C GLU A 13 -32.25 28.45 -69.81
N THR A 14 -32.27 27.11 -69.77
CA THR A 14 -32.55 26.25 -70.93
C THR A 14 -33.73 25.28 -70.73
N TRP A 15 -34.48 25.39 -69.63
CA TRP A 15 -35.53 24.42 -69.30
C TRP A 15 -36.84 24.70 -70.06
N ASN A 16 -37.19 23.79 -70.98
CA ASN A 16 -38.48 23.76 -71.68
C ASN A 16 -39.43 22.78 -70.98
N PHE A 17 -40.51 23.29 -70.40
CA PHE A 17 -41.69 22.51 -70.04
C PHE A 17 -42.86 22.98 -70.91
N GLU A 18 -43.51 22.05 -71.61
CA GLU A 18 -44.81 22.23 -72.30
C GLU A 18 -45.00 23.50 -73.16
N GLY A 19 -43.99 23.85 -73.97
CA GLY A 19 -44.19 24.77 -75.11
C GLY A 19 -44.23 26.27 -74.79
N GLU A 20 -44.06 26.70 -73.53
CA GLU A 20 -43.82 28.10 -73.19
C GLU A 20 -42.34 28.37 -72.93
N LYS A 21 -41.71 29.18 -73.79
CA LYS A 21 -40.35 29.70 -73.57
C LYS A 21 -40.37 30.73 -72.44
N VAL A 22 -39.84 30.37 -71.26
CA VAL A 22 -39.52 31.36 -70.23
C VAL A 22 -38.14 31.95 -70.55
N GLY A 23 -38.13 33.07 -71.26
CA GLY A 23 -36.90 33.82 -71.52
C GLY A 23 -36.56 34.74 -70.34
N VAL A 24 -35.55 34.38 -69.54
CA VAL A 24 -34.90 35.34 -68.63
C VAL A 24 -34.05 36.27 -69.50
N GLY A 25 -34.60 37.42 -69.89
CA GLY A 25 -33.93 38.33 -70.82
C GLY A 25 -32.63 38.91 -70.25
N SER A 26 -31.49 38.63 -70.90
CA SER A 26 -30.21 39.31 -70.63
C SER A 26 -30.25 40.78 -71.07
N GLY A 27 -30.89 41.64 -70.29
CA GLY A 27 -30.81 43.09 -70.43
C GLY A 27 -29.68 43.67 -69.57
N ARG A 28 -28.70 44.33 -70.20
CA ARG A 28 -27.65 45.12 -69.50
C ARG A 28 -28.30 46.30 -68.76
N ASN A 29 -28.63 46.10 -67.48
CA ASN A 29 -28.86 47.10 -66.39
C ASN A 29 -29.95 46.62 -65.40
N ARG A 30 -29.71 45.52 -64.68
CA ARG A 30 -30.58 45.10 -63.56
C ARG A 30 -29.74 44.95 -62.29
N ASN A 31 -30.28 45.36 -61.14
CA ASN A 31 -29.64 45.12 -59.85
C ASN A 31 -29.96 43.68 -59.36
N GLU A 32 -29.15 43.19 -58.42
CA GLU A 32 -29.24 41.82 -57.89
C GLU A 32 -30.58 41.53 -57.20
N ALA A 33 -31.18 42.52 -56.53
CA ALA A 33 -32.44 42.37 -55.83
C ALA A 33 -33.63 42.15 -56.79
N ASP A 34 -33.63 42.82 -57.95
CA ASP A 34 -34.68 42.67 -58.96
C ASP A 34 -34.61 41.28 -59.64
N LEU A 35 -33.39 40.79 -59.89
CA LEU A 35 -33.15 39.45 -60.43
C LEU A 35 -33.59 38.37 -59.43
N ILE A 36 -33.21 38.51 -58.15
CA ILE A 36 -33.63 37.58 -57.08
C ILE A 36 -35.15 37.57 -56.97
N LYS A 37 -35.81 38.73 -57.06
CA LYS A 37 -37.27 38.82 -56.96
C LYS A 37 -37.96 38.12 -58.13
N GLU A 38 -37.46 38.27 -59.35
CA GLU A 38 -38.01 37.61 -60.55
C GLU A 38 -37.78 36.09 -60.51
N ILE A 39 -36.58 35.64 -60.14
CA ILE A 39 -36.27 34.22 -59.92
C ILE A 39 -37.18 33.65 -58.84
N THR A 40 -37.31 34.33 -57.71
CA THR A 40 -38.18 33.89 -56.59
C THR A 40 -39.64 33.80 -57.03
N THR A 41 -40.11 34.76 -57.83
CA THR A 41 -41.50 34.77 -58.34
C THR A 41 -41.71 33.63 -59.35
N THR A 42 -40.73 33.37 -60.21
CA THR A 42 -40.76 32.30 -61.21
C THR A 42 -40.73 30.92 -60.54
N ILE A 43 -39.80 30.72 -59.59
CA ILE A 43 -39.73 29.48 -58.79
C ILE A 43 -41.03 29.28 -58.03
N ARG A 44 -41.60 30.32 -57.40
CA ARG A 44 -42.89 30.23 -56.69
C ARG A 44 -44.02 29.77 -57.63
N ARG A 45 -44.09 30.36 -58.82
CA ARG A 45 -45.08 30.00 -59.84
C ARG A 45 -44.91 28.58 -60.38
N LEU A 46 -43.65 28.11 -60.51
CA LEU A 46 -43.33 26.73 -60.89
C LEU A 46 -43.66 25.71 -59.79
N LEU A 47 -43.45 26.08 -58.51
CA LEU A 47 -43.82 25.26 -57.36
C LEU A 47 -45.33 25.20 -57.14
N GLU A 48 -46.06 26.29 -57.43
CA GLU A 48 -47.54 26.34 -57.42
C GLU A 48 -48.17 25.43 -58.49
N LEU A 49 -47.45 25.09 -59.56
CA LEU A 49 -47.90 24.16 -60.62
C LEU A 49 -47.63 22.68 -60.26
N SER A 50 -46.86 22.39 -59.20
CA SER A 50 -46.58 21.01 -58.78
C SER A 50 -47.46 20.61 -57.59
N ASP A 51 -48.59 19.95 -57.87
CA ASP A 51 -49.52 19.47 -56.84
C ASP A 51 -49.02 18.25 -56.03
N THR A 52 -47.77 17.80 -56.22
CA THR A 52 -47.24 16.57 -55.60
C THR A 52 -46.08 16.88 -54.66
N ALA A 53 -46.38 17.14 -53.38
CA ALA A 53 -45.39 17.08 -52.33
C ALA A 53 -44.97 15.61 -52.12
N LEU A 54 -43.79 15.24 -52.61
CA LEU A 54 -43.19 13.93 -52.37
C LEU A 54 -42.28 14.01 -51.14
N SER A 55 -42.38 13.04 -50.25
CA SER A 55 -41.37 12.87 -49.19
C SER A 55 -40.02 12.49 -49.79
N ILE A 56 -38.92 12.73 -49.07
CA ILE A 56 -37.58 12.30 -49.51
C ILE A 56 -37.55 10.78 -49.79
N GLU A 57 -38.23 9.98 -48.97
CA GLU A 57 -38.38 8.53 -49.20
C GLU A 57 -39.21 8.25 -50.47
N GLY A 58 -40.25 9.02 -50.75
CA GLY A 58 -41.01 8.96 -52.00
C GLY A 58 -40.18 9.36 -53.24
N CYS A 59 -39.23 10.28 -53.07
CA CYS A 59 -38.27 10.66 -54.09
C CYS A 59 -37.23 9.58 -54.38
N SER A 60 -37.05 8.56 -53.52
CA SER A 60 -36.09 7.47 -53.75
C SER A 60 -36.34 6.74 -55.06
N GLN A 61 -37.60 6.58 -55.49
CA GLN A 61 -37.94 5.93 -56.76
C GLN A 61 -37.51 6.78 -57.96
N ILE A 62 -37.62 8.11 -57.84
CA ILE A 62 -37.18 9.06 -58.87
C ILE A 62 -35.65 9.09 -58.90
N ALA A 63 -35.00 9.15 -57.74
CA ALA A 63 -33.56 9.14 -57.61
C ALA A 63 -32.94 7.86 -58.22
N ARG A 64 -33.55 6.68 -58.00
CA ARG A 64 -33.16 5.43 -58.69
C ARG A 64 -33.26 5.54 -60.20
N LYS A 65 -34.37 6.09 -60.73
CA LYS A 65 -34.56 6.30 -62.17
C LYS A 65 -33.51 7.25 -62.77
N GLN A 66 -33.02 8.20 -61.97
CA GLN A 66 -31.98 9.16 -62.35
C GLN A 66 -30.55 8.65 -62.11
N GLY A 67 -30.38 7.38 -61.70
CA GLY A 67 -29.08 6.75 -61.51
C GLY A 67 -28.37 7.11 -60.20
N PHE A 68 -29.06 7.73 -59.24
CA PHE A 68 -28.49 7.94 -57.91
C PHE A 68 -28.43 6.63 -57.13
N LEU A 69 -27.34 6.44 -56.39
CA LEU A 69 -27.19 5.36 -55.42
C LEU A 69 -28.01 5.69 -54.17
N ILE A 70 -28.77 4.72 -53.68
CA ILE A 70 -29.66 4.84 -52.52
C ILE A 70 -29.11 3.94 -51.41
N ASP A 71 -28.78 4.51 -50.26
CA ASP A 71 -28.18 3.76 -49.14
C ASP A 71 -29.13 2.69 -48.60
N GLU A 72 -30.44 2.95 -48.64
CA GLU A 72 -31.48 2.00 -48.24
C GLU A 72 -31.59 0.80 -49.18
N ASP A 73 -30.95 0.81 -50.35
CA ASP A 73 -30.90 -0.35 -51.25
C ASP A 73 -29.86 -1.40 -50.82
N GLN A 74 -28.92 -1.03 -49.94
CA GLN A 74 -27.90 -1.94 -49.41
C GLN A 74 -28.53 -3.05 -48.55
N ARG A 75 -28.05 -4.29 -48.71
CA ARG A 75 -28.60 -5.47 -47.99
C ARG A 75 -28.53 -5.32 -46.48
N ASP A 76 -27.38 -4.89 -45.95
CA ASP A 76 -27.16 -4.73 -44.52
C ASP A 76 -28.08 -3.64 -43.92
N CYS A 77 -28.35 -2.57 -44.68
CA CYS A 77 -29.26 -1.49 -44.28
C CYS A 77 -30.73 -1.94 -44.27
N LYS A 78 -31.17 -2.75 -45.26
CA LYS A 78 -32.52 -3.35 -45.29
C LYS A 78 -32.74 -4.32 -44.14
N GLU A 79 -31.80 -5.23 -43.92
CA GLU A 79 -31.86 -6.20 -42.81
C GLU A 79 -31.93 -5.47 -41.46
N ALA A 80 -31.16 -4.39 -41.29
CA ALA A 80 -31.21 -3.56 -40.10
C ALA A 80 -32.56 -2.85 -39.90
N LYS A 81 -33.17 -2.31 -40.97
CA LYS A 81 -34.49 -1.66 -40.95
C LYS A 81 -35.57 -2.64 -40.50
N GLU A 82 -35.57 -3.87 -41.05
CA GLU A 82 -36.50 -4.94 -40.67
C GLU A 82 -36.35 -5.30 -39.18
N LYS A 83 -35.12 -5.42 -38.67
CA LYS A 83 -34.87 -5.68 -37.24
C LYS A 83 -35.32 -4.53 -36.33
N ALA A 84 -35.13 -3.27 -36.76
CA ALA A 84 -35.61 -2.11 -36.02
C ALA A 84 -37.15 -2.09 -35.93
N GLN A 85 -37.84 -2.49 -37.00
CA GLN A 85 -39.30 -2.61 -37.03
C GLN A 85 -39.83 -3.66 -36.03
N ILE A 86 -39.08 -4.74 -35.77
CA ILE A 86 -39.44 -5.73 -34.73
C ILE A 86 -39.53 -5.04 -33.35
N ILE A 87 -38.55 -4.22 -33.01
CA ILE A 87 -38.55 -3.48 -31.74
C ILE A 87 -39.69 -2.46 -31.69
N MET A 88 -39.92 -1.74 -32.80
CA MET A 88 -41.01 -0.77 -32.88
C MET A 88 -42.40 -1.39 -32.74
N ALA A 89 -42.60 -2.61 -33.27
CA ALA A 89 -43.85 -3.33 -33.10
C ALA A 89 -44.15 -3.59 -31.62
N LEU A 90 -43.13 -4.01 -30.84
CA LEU A 90 -43.25 -4.25 -29.40
C LEU A 90 -43.47 -2.95 -28.61
N LEU A 91 -42.87 -1.83 -29.04
CA LEU A 91 -43.11 -0.51 -28.43
C LEU A 91 -44.54 0.01 -28.68
N GLY A 92 -45.08 -0.26 -29.87
CA GLY A 92 -46.41 0.18 -30.27
C GLY A 92 -47.57 -0.48 -29.53
N GLU A 93 -47.32 -1.56 -28.77
CA GLU A 93 -48.33 -2.25 -27.97
C GLU A 93 -48.70 -1.51 -26.67
N MET A 94 -47.92 -0.48 -26.28
CA MET A 94 -48.09 0.24 -25.02
C MET A 94 -48.26 1.75 -25.20
N ASN A 95 -48.93 2.38 -24.24
CA ASN A 95 -49.01 3.84 -24.16
C ASN A 95 -47.64 4.45 -23.84
N LEU A 96 -47.27 5.51 -24.57
CA LEU A 96 -45.99 6.23 -24.46
C LEU A 96 -45.55 6.53 -23.02
N SER A 97 -46.47 7.00 -22.17
CA SER A 97 -46.18 7.36 -20.78
C SER A 97 -45.85 6.17 -19.86
N HIS A 98 -46.23 4.95 -20.24
CA HIS A 98 -46.00 3.73 -19.46
C HIS A 98 -44.88 2.85 -20.03
N ILE A 99 -44.31 3.18 -21.19
CA ILE A 99 -43.26 2.39 -21.84
C ILE A 99 -42.07 2.16 -20.91
N LYS A 100 -41.52 3.23 -20.31
CA LYS A 100 -40.37 3.08 -19.41
C LYS A 100 -40.68 2.26 -18.17
N GLU A 101 -41.84 2.49 -17.54
CA GLU A 101 -42.19 1.82 -16.29
C GLU A 101 -42.32 0.30 -16.46
N ASN A 102 -42.84 -0.14 -17.61
CA ASN A 102 -43.14 -1.53 -17.92
C ASN A 102 -42.01 -2.24 -18.68
N LEU A 103 -41.42 -1.59 -19.69
CA LEU A 103 -40.43 -2.19 -20.58
C LEU A 103 -38.98 -1.90 -20.13
N LEU A 104 -38.74 -0.85 -19.35
CA LEU A 104 -37.42 -0.46 -18.84
C LEU A 104 -37.42 -0.23 -17.31
N PRO A 105 -37.84 -1.23 -16.52
CA PRO A 105 -38.15 -1.05 -15.11
C PRO A 105 -36.94 -0.81 -14.19
N LEU A 106 -35.71 -1.15 -14.61
CA LEU A 106 -34.54 -1.15 -13.74
C LEU A 106 -33.95 0.24 -13.51
N GLN A 107 -34.06 1.14 -14.49
CA GLN A 107 -33.56 2.52 -14.39
C GLN A 107 -34.54 3.51 -13.71
N GLY A 108 -35.61 3.01 -13.09
CA GLY A 108 -36.63 3.83 -12.40
C GLY A 108 -36.31 4.16 -10.94
N GLN A 109 -37.34 4.37 -10.12
CA GLN A 109 -37.20 4.82 -8.71
C GLN A 109 -36.29 3.93 -7.85
N LEU A 110 -36.28 2.62 -8.08
CA LEU A 110 -35.42 1.69 -7.36
C LEU A 110 -33.93 2.01 -7.56
N TRP A 111 -33.52 2.39 -8.78
CA TRP A 111 -32.15 2.81 -9.05
C TRP A 111 -31.79 4.10 -8.32
N HIS A 112 -32.68 5.11 -8.37
CA HIS A 112 -32.46 6.36 -7.62
C HIS A 112 -32.33 6.15 -6.11
N TRP A 113 -33.14 5.26 -5.53
CA TRP A 113 -33.03 4.91 -4.11
C TRP A 113 -31.72 4.18 -3.82
N TRP A 114 -31.31 3.24 -4.68
CA TRP A 114 -30.01 2.57 -4.54
C TRP A 114 -28.85 3.58 -4.56
N CYS A 115 -28.84 4.52 -5.51
CA CYS A 115 -27.81 5.58 -5.57
C CYS A 115 -27.81 6.48 -4.34
N LYS A 116 -29.00 6.83 -3.81
CA LYS A 116 -29.11 7.60 -2.58
C LYS A 116 -28.49 6.83 -1.40
N MET A 117 -28.81 5.55 -1.28
CA MET A 117 -28.28 4.68 -0.22
C MET A 117 -26.76 4.51 -0.35
N ASP A 118 -26.25 4.33 -1.56
CA ASP A 118 -24.81 4.22 -1.78
C ASP A 118 -24.08 5.50 -1.41
N LYS A 119 -24.58 6.70 -1.79
CA LYS A 119 -24.03 7.98 -1.33
C LYS A 119 -24.06 8.12 0.20
N GLU A 120 -25.12 7.65 0.86
CA GLU A 120 -25.25 7.69 2.31
C GLU A 120 -24.24 6.79 3.04
N LEU A 121 -23.81 5.68 2.43
CA LEU A 121 -22.78 4.78 2.97
C LEU A 121 -21.47 5.51 3.30
N TYR A 122 -21.18 6.58 2.55
CA TYR A 122 -19.98 7.40 2.68
C TYR A 122 -20.20 8.70 3.45
N HIS A 123 -21.41 9.27 3.41
CA HIS A 123 -21.74 10.51 4.11
C HIS A 123 -22.12 10.33 5.59
N LEU A 124 -22.74 9.20 5.96
CA LEU A 124 -23.11 8.84 7.35
C LEU A 124 -23.94 9.92 8.11
N ARG A 125 -24.82 10.66 7.42
CA ARG A 125 -25.60 11.79 7.95
C ARG A 125 -26.83 11.34 8.74
N GLU A 126 -27.47 10.24 8.35
CA GLU A 126 -28.76 9.77 8.89
C GLU A 126 -28.61 8.62 9.91
N LYS A 127 -27.47 8.55 10.63
CA LYS A 127 -27.11 7.44 11.54
C LYS A 127 -28.07 7.21 12.74
N GLY A 128 -28.78 8.23 13.22
CA GLY A 128 -29.68 8.11 14.37
C GLY A 128 -28.97 7.61 15.65
N ASN A 129 -29.63 6.74 16.44
CA ASN A 129 -29.11 6.21 17.72
C ASN A 129 -28.36 4.86 17.57
N ARG A 130 -27.75 4.58 16.41
CA ARG A 130 -27.00 3.34 16.10
C ARG A 130 -25.49 3.59 16.11
N SER A 131 -24.65 2.57 15.95
CA SER A 131 -23.21 2.73 15.63
C SER A 131 -22.99 2.97 14.14
N ILE A 132 -21.78 3.39 13.73
CA ILE A 132 -21.46 3.64 12.31
C ILE A 132 -21.54 2.32 11.55
N GLU A 133 -20.97 1.26 12.10
CA GLU A 133 -20.93 -0.04 11.43
C GLU A 133 -22.30 -0.70 11.31
N GLN A 134 -23.20 -0.49 12.29
CA GLN A 134 -24.62 -0.88 12.16
C GLN A 134 -25.29 -0.15 11.01
N HIS A 135 -25.16 1.18 10.97
CA HIS A 135 -25.76 1.98 9.91
C HIS A 135 -25.26 1.59 8.52
N LYS A 136 -23.95 1.35 8.36
CA LYS A 136 -23.37 0.85 7.10
C LYS A 136 -23.91 -0.51 6.71
N SER A 137 -24.05 -1.43 7.67
CA SER A 137 -24.64 -2.76 7.42
C SER A 137 -26.10 -2.67 7.00
N ASP A 138 -26.88 -1.80 7.62
CA ASP A 138 -28.30 -1.57 7.27
C ASP A 138 -28.42 -1.04 5.84
N ILE A 139 -27.59 -0.05 5.48
CA ILE A 139 -27.55 0.53 4.13
C ILE A 139 -27.19 -0.54 3.08
N GLU A 140 -26.18 -1.36 3.34
CA GLU A 140 -25.77 -2.41 2.39
C GLU A 140 -26.87 -3.49 2.25
N THR A 141 -27.56 -3.82 3.34
CA THR A 141 -28.72 -4.74 3.31
C THR A 141 -29.87 -4.13 2.51
N GLU A 142 -30.16 -2.84 2.69
CA GLU A 142 -31.20 -2.14 1.93
C GLU A 142 -30.87 -2.07 0.44
N LYS A 143 -29.60 -1.78 0.09
CA LYS A 143 -29.10 -1.85 -1.29
C LYS A 143 -29.31 -3.22 -1.91
N GLN A 144 -28.99 -4.29 -1.19
CA GLN A 144 -29.23 -5.66 -1.65
C GLN A 144 -30.74 -5.93 -1.85
N ILE A 145 -31.60 -5.51 -0.93
CA ILE A 145 -33.06 -5.64 -1.07
C ILE A 145 -33.54 -4.91 -2.32
N ILE A 146 -33.02 -3.71 -2.58
CA ILE A 146 -33.36 -2.93 -3.78
C ILE A 146 -32.94 -3.68 -5.06
N ARG A 147 -31.73 -4.25 -5.12
CA ARG A 147 -31.30 -5.09 -6.27
C ARG A 147 -32.18 -6.32 -6.45
N HIS A 148 -32.56 -7.00 -5.36
CA HIS A 148 -33.47 -8.15 -5.45
C HIS A 148 -34.86 -7.75 -5.98
N LYS A 149 -35.38 -6.58 -5.59
CA LYS A 149 -36.63 -6.03 -6.13
C LYS A 149 -36.49 -5.71 -7.63
N GLN A 150 -35.37 -5.10 -8.03
CA GLN A 150 -35.04 -4.84 -9.42
C GLN A 150 -35.05 -6.14 -10.25
N LEU A 151 -34.37 -7.18 -9.79
CA LEU A 151 -34.32 -8.47 -10.48
C LEU A 151 -35.68 -9.14 -10.60
N LYS A 152 -36.45 -9.18 -9.50
CA LYS A 152 -37.82 -9.72 -9.52
C LYS A 152 -38.71 -9.00 -10.52
N LYS A 153 -38.48 -7.70 -10.75
CA LYS A 153 -39.26 -6.91 -11.70
C LYS A 153 -38.81 -7.13 -13.15
N ALA A 154 -37.53 -7.42 -13.39
CA ALA A 154 -36.94 -7.44 -14.73
C ALA A 154 -36.59 -8.83 -15.28
N PHE A 155 -36.60 -9.89 -14.48
CA PHE A 155 -36.22 -11.24 -14.90
C PHE A 155 -37.39 -12.24 -14.83
N PRO A 156 -37.61 -13.05 -15.90
CA PRO A 156 -36.88 -13.07 -17.18
C PRO A 156 -37.04 -11.75 -17.98
N PRO A 157 -36.07 -11.38 -18.85
CA PRO A 157 -36.17 -10.15 -19.65
C PRO A 157 -37.45 -10.13 -20.47
N ASN A 158 -38.08 -8.96 -20.60
CA ASN A 158 -39.25 -8.81 -21.47
C ASN A 158 -38.89 -9.00 -22.95
N ASP A 159 -39.91 -9.20 -23.79
CA ASP A 159 -39.74 -9.51 -25.22
C ASP A 159 -38.93 -8.44 -25.98
N LEU A 160 -39.07 -7.16 -25.56
CA LEU A 160 -38.32 -6.05 -26.13
C LEU A 160 -36.83 -6.18 -25.85
N MET A 161 -36.45 -6.32 -24.57
CA MET A 161 -35.05 -6.44 -24.17
C MET A 161 -34.42 -7.74 -24.67
N GLN A 162 -35.17 -8.83 -24.70
CA GLN A 162 -34.71 -10.09 -25.27
C GLN A 162 -34.40 -9.95 -26.77
N SER A 163 -35.31 -9.33 -27.53
CA SER A 163 -35.11 -9.10 -28.97
C SER A 163 -33.95 -8.15 -29.24
N PHE A 164 -33.86 -7.06 -28.48
CA PHE A 164 -32.78 -6.08 -28.59
C PHE A 164 -31.40 -6.71 -28.35
N LEU A 165 -31.25 -7.47 -27.26
CA LEU A 165 -30.00 -8.16 -26.94
C LEU A 165 -29.64 -9.22 -27.99
N GLN A 166 -30.62 -9.99 -28.47
CA GLN A 166 -30.40 -11.00 -29.50
C GLN A 166 -29.93 -10.39 -30.83
N ILE A 167 -30.51 -9.26 -31.23
CA ILE A 167 -30.09 -8.51 -32.43
C ILE A 167 -28.65 -8.02 -32.27
N LEU A 168 -28.31 -7.43 -31.13
CA LEU A 168 -26.96 -6.92 -30.87
C LEU A 168 -25.91 -8.04 -30.74
N GLN A 169 -26.28 -9.24 -30.32
CA GLN A 169 -25.34 -10.37 -30.22
C GLN A 169 -25.10 -11.05 -31.57
N ARG A 170 -26.16 -11.31 -32.34
CA ARG A 170 -26.10 -12.18 -33.53
C ARG A 170 -25.80 -11.45 -34.84
N SER A 171 -25.99 -10.13 -34.88
CA SER A 171 -25.81 -9.36 -36.11
C SER A 171 -24.33 -9.01 -36.37
N LYS A 172 -23.97 -8.81 -37.65
CA LYS A 172 -22.66 -8.26 -38.03
C LYS A 172 -22.54 -6.79 -37.60
N THR A 173 -21.32 -6.28 -37.41
CA THR A 173 -21.07 -4.90 -36.96
C THR A 173 -21.81 -3.86 -37.78
N GLN A 174 -21.75 -3.92 -39.12
CA GLN A 174 -22.43 -2.96 -39.99
C GLN A 174 -23.96 -2.98 -39.82
N VAL A 175 -24.55 -4.18 -39.72
CA VAL A 175 -25.99 -4.34 -39.46
C VAL A 175 -26.37 -3.81 -38.08
N LYS A 176 -25.51 -3.96 -37.04
CA LYS A 176 -25.77 -3.38 -35.71
C LYS A 176 -25.81 -1.85 -35.77
N LEU A 177 -24.85 -1.22 -36.46
CA LEU A 177 -24.78 0.23 -36.57
C LEU A 177 -25.99 0.80 -37.33
N TYR A 178 -26.35 0.21 -38.48
CA TYR A 178 -27.57 0.59 -39.19
C TYR A 178 -28.83 0.34 -38.35
N PHE A 179 -28.87 -0.75 -37.58
CA PHE A 179 -30.02 -1.07 -36.73
C PHE A 179 -30.23 -0.01 -35.66
N LEU A 180 -29.15 0.39 -34.97
CA LEU A 180 -29.21 1.48 -33.99
C LEU A 180 -29.65 2.79 -34.66
N GLN A 181 -29.11 3.13 -35.82
CA GLN A 181 -29.52 4.35 -36.53
C GLN A 181 -31.02 4.35 -36.91
N TRP A 182 -31.50 3.24 -37.49
CA TRP A 182 -32.92 3.09 -37.82
C TRP A 182 -33.82 3.15 -36.60
N LEU A 183 -33.39 2.50 -35.50
CA LEU A 183 -34.13 2.50 -34.25
C LEU A 183 -34.23 3.92 -33.66
N SER A 184 -33.16 4.71 -33.71
CA SER A 184 -33.20 6.13 -33.32
C SER A 184 -34.24 6.90 -34.11
N VAL A 185 -34.17 6.82 -35.45
CA VAL A 185 -35.10 7.54 -36.35
C VAL A 185 -36.55 7.13 -36.09
N PHE A 186 -36.81 5.84 -35.88
CA PHE A 186 -38.16 5.37 -35.60
C PHE A 186 -38.67 5.78 -34.21
N MET A 187 -37.83 5.77 -33.18
CA MET A 187 -38.21 6.23 -31.83
C MET A 187 -38.46 7.75 -31.80
N ASP A 188 -37.62 8.53 -32.49
CA ASP A 188 -37.79 9.97 -32.62
C ASP A 188 -39.13 10.28 -33.33
N GLY A 189 -39.40 9.61 -34.45
CA GLY A 189 -40.68 9.74 -35.16
C GLY A 189 -41.89 9.32 -34.32
N PHE A 190 -41.74 8.28 -33.49
CA PHE A 190 -42.81 7.77 -32.62
C PHE A 190 -43.14 8.70 -31.44
N THR A 191 -42.15 9.45 -30.94
CA THR A 191 -42.32 10.31 -29.75
C THR A 191 -42.52 11.79 -30.09
N SER A 192 -42.11 12.24 -31.28
CA SER A 192 -42.01 13.66 -31.66
C SER A 192 -43.32 14.45 -31.49
N GLU A 193 -44.43 13.99 -32.07
CA GLU A 193 -45.72 14.71 -32.03
C GLU A 193 -46.24 14.86 -30.59
N HIS A 194 -46.13 13.80 -29.80
CA HIS A 194 -46.58 13.81 -28.41
C HIS A 194 -45.71 14.72 -27.53
N LEU A 195 -44.38 14.66 -27.70
CA LEU A 195 -43.45 15.53 -26.98
C LEU A 195 -43.61 17.00 -27.36
N GLU A 196 -43.92 17.31 -28.62
CA GLU A 196 -44.19 18.68 -29.06
C GLU A 196 -45.44 19.26 -28.34
N ASN A 197 -46.53 18.49 -28.30
CA ASN A 197 -47.75 18.86 -27.58
C ASN A 197 -47.49 19.07 -26.08
N LEU A 198 -46.73 18.17 -25.43
CA LEU A 198 -46.36 18.33 -24.02
C LEU A 198 -45.47 19.57 -23.79
N ARG A 199 -44.52 19.85 -24.67
CA ARG A 199 -43.65 21.04 -24.59
C ARG A 199 -44.42 22.34 -24.82
N GLU A 200 -45.44 22.35 -25.67
CA GLU A 200 -46.34 23.49 -25.83
C GLU A 200 -47.14 23.73 -24.55
N LYS A 201 -47.71 22.68 -23.95
CA LYS A 201 -48.38 22.79 -22.65
C LYS A 201 -47.43 23.29 -21.57
N GLN A 202 -46.19 22.78 -21.52
CA GLN A 202 -45.16 23.23 -20.58
C GLN A 202 -44.86 24.74 -20.75
N ARG A 203 -44.66 25.20 -21.99
CA ARG A 203 -44.47 26.64 -22.31
C ARG A 203 -45.66 27.48 -21.87
N SER A 204 -46.88 26.98 -22.09
CA SER A 204 -48.11 27.67 -21.68
C SER A 204 -48.18 27.85 -20.15
N PHE A 205 -47.90 26.80 -19.36
CA PHE A 205 -47.91 26.86 -17.91
C PHE A 205 -46.77 27.72 -17.36
N TRP A 206 -45.59 27.68 -17.98
CA TRP A 206 -44.48 28.56 -17.63
C TRP A 206 -44.83 30.05 -17.83
N SER A 207 -45.48 30.39 -18.95
CA SER A 207 -45.98 31.74 -19.21
C SER A 207 -47.02 32.19 -18.16
N MET A 208 -47.92 31.29 -17.76
CA MET A 208 -48.89 31.55 -16.69
C MET A 208 -48.21 31.79 -15.33
N ILE A 209 -47.17 31.01 -14.97
CA ILE A 209 -46.39 31.21 -13.74
C ILE A 209 -45.69 32.57 -13.76
N GLN A 210 -45.10 32.98 -14.87
CA GLN A 210 -44.47 34.30 -15.00
C GLN A 210 -45.49 35.43 -14.84
N THR A 211 -46.68 35.28 -15.43
CA THR A 211 -47.76 36.28 -15.34
C THR A 211 -48.32 36.37 -13.91
N GLU A 212 -48.48 35.23 -13.22
CA GLU A 212 -48.92 35.22 -11.82
C GLU A 212 -47.84 35.74 -10.86
N LYS A 213 -46.55 35.50 -11.11
CA LYS A 213 -45.44 36.10 -10.33
C LYS A 213 -45.39 37.63 -10.45
N GLN A 214 -45.87 38.19 -11.55
CA GLN A 214 -45.97 39.64 -11.76
C GLN A 214 -47.19 40.27 -11.05
N LYS A 215 -48.22 39.48 -10.71
CA LYS A 215 -49.36 39.94 -9.90
C LYS A 215 -49.00 39.79 -8.42
N ALA A 216 -48.93 40.91 -7.68
CA ALA A 216 -48.39 40.99 -6.32
C ALA A 216 -49.18 40.27 -5.19
N GLN A 217 -50.02 39.26 -5.49
CA GLN A 217 -50.71 38.45 -4.49
C GLN A 217 -50.21 37.00 -4.53
N LYS A 218 -49.68 36.50 -3.39
CA LYS A 218 -49.44 35.06 -3.18
C LYS A 218 -50.78 34.33 -3.16
N SER A 219 -51.14 33.74 -4.29
CA SER A 219 -52.36 32.95 -4.48
C SER A 219 -52.05 31.45 -4.46
N ASN A 220 -53.03 30.64 -4.03
CA ASN A 220 -53.01 29.17 -4.18
C ASN A 220 -52.90 28.71 -5.67
N SER A 221 -53.09 29.62 -6.64
CA SER A 221 -52.93 29.34 -8.06
C SER A 221 -51.46 29.13 -8.45
N LEU A 222 -50.50 29.78 -7.79
CA LEU A 222 -49.07 29.65 -8.14
C LEU A 222 -48.52 28.26 -7.80
N ASP A 223 -48.86 27.72 -6.62
CA ASP A 223 -48.52 26.35 -6.22
C ASP A 223 -49.21 25.30 -7.11
N HIS A 224 -50.47 25.55 -7.50
CA HIS A 224 -51.20 24.71 -8.46
C HIS A 224 -50.54 24.65 -9.84
N TRP A 225 -50.11 25.79 -10.39
CA TRP A 225 -49.42 25.83 -11.68
C TRP A 225 -48.01 25.23 -11.61
N GLN A 226 -47.31 25.39 -10.48
CA GLN A 226 -46.02 24.71 -10.24
C GLN A 226 -46.18 23.19 -10.22
N LYS A 227 -47.17 22.66 -9.48
CA LYS A 227 -47.46 21.21 -9.47
C LYS A 227 -47.85 20.68 -10.85
N LYS A 228 -48.61 21.44 -11.63
CA LYS A 228 -48.94 21.07 -13.03
C LYS A 228 -47.71 21.08 -13.94
N LEU A 229 -46.81 22.04 -13.76
CA LEU A 229 -45.55 22.10 -14.51
C LEU A 229 -44.63 20.93 -14.16
N GLU A 230 -44.53 20.56 -12.88
CA GLU A 230 -43.81 19.36 -12.42
C GLU A 230 -44.43 18.09 -13.00
N ALA A 231 -45.76 17.96 -13.00
CA ALA A 231 -46.45 16.81 -13.60
C ALA A 231 -46.17 16.67 -15.10
N ILE A 232 -46.22 17.77 -15.87
CA ILE A 232 -45.87 17.74 -17.29
C ILE A 232 -44.39 17.42 -17.50
N SER A 233 -43.49 17.93 -16.66
CA SER A 233 -42.07 17.61 -16.75
C SER A 233 -41.80 16.11 -16.50
N MET A 234 -42.51 15.52 -15.53
CA MET A 234 -42.48 14.08 -15.28
C MET A 234 -43.02 13.29 -16.47
N GLU A 235 -44.12 13.73 -17.09
CA GLU A 235 -44.72 13.10 -18.27
C GLU A 235 -43.78 13.18 -19.48
N ILE A 236 -43.16 14.34 -19.75
CA ILE A 236 -42.13 14.50 -20.78
C ILE A 236 -40.99 13.51 -20.54
N SER A 237 -40.47 13.44 -19.31
CA SER A 237 -39.38 12.51 -18.98
C SER A 237 -39.79 11.05 -19.11
N ALA A 238 -41.05 10.70 -18.87
CA ALA A 238 -41.58 9.34 -19.06
C ALA A 238 -41.68 8.97 -20.54
N CYS A 239 -42.06 9.92 -21.40
CA CYS A 239 -42.27 9.73 -22.83
C CYS A 239 -40.99 9.85 -23.68
N THR A 240 -39.89 10.43 -23.18
CA THR A 240 -38.62 10.51 -23.93
C THR A 240 -37.98 9.13 -24.09
N LEU A 241 -37.87 8.61 -25.31
CA LEU A 241 -37.28 7.30 -25.57
C LEU A 241 -36.14 7.41 -26.58
N GLY A 242 -35.05 6.70 -26.30
CA GLY A 242 -33.85 6.66 -27.10
C GLY A 242 -33.05 5.38 -26.82
N ILE A 243 -31.96 5.22 -27.57
CA ILE A 243 -31.09 4.03 -27.48
C ILE A 243 -30.33 4.01 -26.17
N GLU A 244 -29.98 5.19 -25.65
CA GLU A 244 -29.29 5.36 -24.39
C GLU A 244 -30.08 4.78 -23.21
N GLN A 245 -31.42 4.86 -23.19
CA GLN A 245 -32.21 4.24 -22.13
C GLN A 245 -32.24 2.71 -22.26
N LEU A 246 -32.21 2.15 -23.47
CA LEU A 246 -32.10 0.69 -23.66
C LEU A 246 -30.74 0.19 -23.16
N LEU A 247 -29.65 0.89 -23.51
CA LEU A 247 -28.30 0.53 -23.06
C LEU A 247 -28.13 0.75 -21.55
N ARG A 248 -28.76 1.78 -20.96
CA ARG A 248 -28.81 1.98 -19.51
C ARG A 248 -29.52 0.82 -18.81
N GLU A 249 -30.62 0.33 -19.38
CA GLU A 249 -31.32 -0.85 -18.87
C GLU A 249 -30.39 -2.09 -18.87
N VAL A 250 -29.64 -2.31 -19.95
CA VAL A 250 -28.63 -3.39 -20.03
C VAL A 250 -27.57 -3.25 -18.94
N GLY A 251 -27.09 -2.03 -18.69
CA GLY A 251 -26.14 -1.77 -17.60
C GLY A 251 -26.72 -2.07 -16.22
N GLN A 252 -27.97 -1.71 -15.97
CA GLN A 252 -28.66 -2.03 -14.71
C GLN A 252 -28.97 -3.53 -14.56
N MET A 253 -29.27 -4.23 -15.65
CA MET A 253 -29.39 -5.70 -15.65
C MET A 253 -28.08 -6.34 -15.17
N TYR A 254 -26.94 -5.87 -15.69
CA TYR A 254 -25.62 -6.34 -15.27
C TYR A 254 -25.36 -6.05 -13.79
N GLU A 255 -25.51 -4.80 -13.35
CA GLU A 255 -25.27 -4.40 -11.96
C GLU A 255 -26.13 -5.19 -10.94
N ALA A 256 -27.40 -5.42 -11.27
CA ALA A 256 -28.31 -6.17 -10.40
C ALA A 256 -27.96 -7.67 -10.34
N LEU A 257 -27.60 -8.29 -11.48
CA LEU A 257 -27.22 -9.70 -11.56
C LEU A 257 -25.89 -9.97 -10.87
N GLU A 258 -24.93 -9.06 -10.97
CA GLU A 258 -23.62 -9.18 -10.32
C GLU A 258 -23.74 -9.24 -8.79
N GLU A 259 -24.70 -8.50 -8.21
CA GLU A 259 -24.90 -8.42 -6.76
C GLU A 259 -25.64 -9.62 -6.14
N THR A 260 -26.28 -10.46 -6.94
CA THR A 260 -27.26 -11.44 -6.44
C THR A 260 -27.06 -12.88 -6.91
N SER A 261 -26.30 -13.10 -7.99
CA SER A 261 -26.20 -14.42 -8.63
C SER A 261 -24.79 -15.03 -8.63
N CYS A 262 -24.73 -16.36 -8.54
CA CYS A 262 -23.50 -17.14 -8.70
C CYS A 262 -23.16 -17.29 -10.19
N LYS A 263 -22.25 -16.45 -10.73
CA LYS A 263 -21.34 -16.57 -11.90
C LYS A 263 -21.64 -17.56 -13.08
N ARG A 264 -22.84 -18.07 -13.30
CA ARG A 264 -23.10 -19.24 -14.18
C ARG A 264 -24.02 -19.00 -15.38
N ASP A 265 -24.51 -17.78 -15.60
CA ASP A 265 -25.26 -17.48 -16.83
C ASP A 265 -24.35 -16.89 -17.94
N ILE A 266 -24.25 -17.61 -19.06
CA ILE A 266 -23.46 -17.21 -20.24
C ILE A 266 -23.96 -15.88 -20.82
N VAL A 267 -25.28 -15.62 -20.72
CA VAL A 267 -25.90 -14.38 -21.18
C VAL A 267 -25.42 -13.18 -20.35
N PHE A 268 -25.18 -13.35 -19.04
CA PHE A 268 -24.70 -12.30 -18.15
C PHE A 268 -23.28 -11.84 -18.52
N LEU A 269 -22.37 -12.78 -18.82
CA LEU A 269 -21.00 -12.46 -19.24
C LEU A 269 -20.94 -11.73 -20.60
N SER A 270 -22.00 -11.83 -21.40
CA SER A 270 -22.08 -11.20 -22.72
C SER A 270 -22.54 -9.74 -22.70
N LEU A 271 -23.11 -9.22 -21.60
CA LEU A 271 -23.63 -7.85 -21.57
C LEU A 271 -22.53 -6.79 -21.68
N PRO A 272 -21.44 -6.83 -20.87
CA PRO A 272 -20.34 -5.88 -21.02
C PRO A 272 -19.62 -6.04 -22.37
N GLN A 273 -19.63 -7.27 -22.91
CA GLN A 273 -19.05 -7.60 -24.22
C GLN A 273 -19.79 -6.88 -25.36
N ILE A 274 -21.13 -6.81 -25.32
CA ILE A 274 -21.92 -6.04 -26.29
C ILE A 274 -21.56 -4.56 -26.25
N ALA A 275 -21.52 -3.96 -25.06
CA ALA A 275 -21.19 -2.55 -24.91
C ALA A 275 -19.76 -2.24 -25.36
N ALA A 276 -18.79 -3.12 -25.07
CA ALA A 276 -17.43 -2.99 -25.57
C ALA A 276 -17.36 -3.06 -27.11
N ASP A 277 -18.11 -3.96 -27.75
CA ASP A 277 -18.18 -4.04 -29.22
C ASP A 277 -18.77 -2.76 -29.84
N LEU A 278 -19.81 -2.21 -29.22
CA LEU A 278 -20.42 -0.95 -29.64
C LEU A 278 -19.45 0.23 -29.47
N MET A 279 -18.79 0.33 -28.32
CA MET A 279 -17.81 1.38 -28.01
C MET A 279 -16.65 1.36 -29.01
N VAL A 280 -16.07 0.19 -29.30
CA VAL A 280 -14.98 0.04 -30.30
C VAL A 280 -15.45 0.39 -31.71
N SER A 281 -16.75 0.23 -31.99
CA SER A 281 -17.37 0.63 -33.27
C SER A 281 -17.72 2.12 -33.33
N GLY A 282 -17.37 2.90 -32.30
CA GLY A 282 -17.62 4.33 -32.24
C GLY A 282 -19.03 4.72 -31.78
N VAL A 283 -19.79 3.82 -31.14
CA VAL A 283 -21.09 4.16 -30.55
C VAL A 283 -20.89 4.83 -29.18
N PRO A 284 -21.57 5.94 -28.86
CA PRO A 284 -21.52 6.55 -27.54
C PRO A 284 -22.06 5.60 -26.45
N ILE A 285 -21.33 5.48 -25.34
CA ILE A 285 -21.73 4.73 -24.15
C ILE A 285 -21.86 5.67 -22.96
N GLU A 286 -22.90 5.51 -22.15
CA GLU A 286 -23.08 6.31 -20.94
C GLU A 286 -22.02 5.98 -19.89
N LEU A 287 -21.33 7.02 -19.41
CA LEU A 287 -20.35 6.97 -18.34
C LEU A 287 -20.97 7.33 -16.98
N MET A 288 -21.86 8.33 -16.94
CA MET A 288 -22.55 8.78 -15.74
C MET A 288 -24.03 8.99 -16.05
N ASP A 289 -24.90 8.46 -15.20
CA ASP A 289 -26.35 8.69 -15.28
C ASP A 289 -26.67 10.06 -14.67
N GLY A 290 -27.15 10.99 -15.51
CA GLY A 290 -27.54 12.34 -15.08
C GLY A 290 -28.77 12.37 -14.17
N ASP A 291 -29.66 11.39 -14.30
CA ASP A 291 -30.94 11.34 -13.58
C ASP A 291 -30.73 10.94 -12.14
N ALA A 292 -29.89 9.93 -11.94
CA ALA A 292 -29.43 9.51 -10.63
C ALA A 292 -28.27 10.40 -10.12
N SER A 293 -27.62 11.17 -10.99
CA SER A 293 -26.36 11.87 -10.72
C SER A 293 -25.34 10.90 -10.11
N TYR A 294 -25.11 9.78 -10.79
CA TYR A 294 -24.33 8.64 -10.29
C TYR A 294 -23.64 7.86 -11.43
N VAL A 295 -22.42 7.36 -11.20
CA VAL A 295 -21.68 6.50 -12.14
C VAL A 295 -21.95 5.02 -11.81
N PRO A 296 -22.58 4.22 -12.70
CA PRO A 296 -22.77 2.78 -12.50
C PRO A 296 -21.41 2.05 -12.60
N LEU A 297 -20.68 2.06 -11.49
CA LEU A 297 -19.25 1.80 -11.48
C LEU A 297 -18.90 0.36 -11.88
N LYS A 298 -19.69 -0.65 -11.48
CA LYS A 298 -19.37 -2.04 -11.82
C LYS A 298 -19.60 -2.30 -13.30
N TRP A 299 -20.68 -1.74 -13.86
CA TRP A 299 -20.97 -1.76 -15.29
C TRP A 299 -19.84 -1.11 -16.10
N VAL A 300 -19.47 0.13 -15.78
CA VAL A 300 -18.43 0.87 -16.52
C VAL A 300 -17.08 0.16 -16.44
N VAL A 301 -16.68 -0.33 -15.25
CA VAL A 301 -15.43 -1.08 -15.07
C VAL A 301 -15.44 -2.38 -15.88
N ALA A 302 -16.56 -3.11 -15.90
CA ALA A 302 -16.69 -4.34 -16.69
C ALA A 302 -16.62 -4.08 -18.20
N VAL A 303 -17.18 -2.97 -18.69
CA VAL A 303 -17.04 -2.56 -20.09
C VAL A 303 -15.57 -2.26 -20.42
N PHE A 304 -14.86 -1.49 -19.59
CA PHE A 304 -13.44 -1.23 -19.78
C PHE A 304 -12.56 -2.49 -19.70
N ASP A 305 -12.91 -3.46 -18.87
CA ASP A 305 -12.24 -4.77 -18.85
C ASP A 305 -12.37 -5.48 -20.20
N LYS A 306 -13.58 -5.52 -20.79
CA LYS A 306 -13.80 -6.11 -22.11
C LYS A 306 -13.15 -5.33 -23.25
N VAL A 307 -13.11 -4.01 -23.16
CA VAL A 307 -12.36 -3.18 -24.13
C VAL A 307 -10.85 -3.44 -24.01
N SER A 308 -10.33 -3.55 -22.79
CA SER A 308 -8.91 -3.84 -22.54
C SER A 308 -8.50 -5.24 -23.02
N GLU A 309 -9.36 -6.24 -22.85
CA GLU A 309 -9.17 -7.59 -23.39
C GLU A 309 -9.08 -7.57 -24.93
N LYS A 310 -9.86 -6.73 -25.61
CA LYS A 310 -9.84 -6.57 -27.08
C LYS A 310 -8.68 -5.75 -27.60
N LEU A 311 -8.29 -4.73 -26.86
CA LEU A 311 -7.29 -3.74 -27.24
C LEU A 311 -6.13 -3.74 -26.22
N PRO A 312 -5.40 -4.87 -26.08
CA PRO A 312 -4.41 -5.03 -25.02
C PRO A 312 -3.23 -4.07 -25.23
N GLY A 313 -2.88 -3.33 -24.17
CA GLY A 313 -1.72 -2.44 -24.15
C GLY A 313 -1.85 -1.16 -24.98
N LYS A 314 -3.03 -0.88 -25.54
CA LYS A 314 -3.31 0.32 -26.33
C LYS A 314 -3.42 1.58 -25.45
N LYS A 315 -2.91 2.69 -25.97
CA LYS A 315 -2.86 3.99 -25.30
C LYS A 315 -4.08 4.84 -25.65
N LEU A 316 -4.61 5.55 -24.67
CA LEU A 316 -5.83 6.33 -24.76
C LEU A 316 -5.57 7.79 -24.38
N PHE A 317 -5.99 8.73 -25.22
CA PHE A 317 -6.06 10.15 -24.90
C PHE A 317 -7.51 10.54 -24.60
N VAL A 318 -7.78 11.14 -23.44
CA VAL A 318 -9.14 11.52 -23.03
C VAL A 318 -9.36 13.02 -23.23
N LEU A 319 -10.32 13.37 -24.09
CA LEU A 319 -10.80 14.73 -24.31
C LEU A 319 -12.19 14.90 -23.70
N SER A 320 -12.34 15.80 -22.75
CA SER A 320 -13.62 16.11 -22.14
C SER A 320 -14.10 17.53 -22.48
N ILE A 321 -15.40 17.78 -22.37
CA ILE A 321 -15.99 19.12 -22.50
C ILE A 321 -16.83 19.46 -21.26
N LEU A 322 -16.88 20.73 -20.88
CA LEU A 322 -17.68 21.25 -19.77
C LEU A 322 -18.28 22.61 -20.17
N GLY A 323 -19.47 22.96 -19.69
CA GLY A 323 -20.09 24.26 -19.95
C GLY A 323 -21.57 24.28 -19.61
N LEU A 324 -22.20 25.46 -19.62
CA LEU A 324 -23.62 25.60 -19.28
C LEU A 324 -24.53 24.79 -20.20
N GLN A 325 -25.77 24.59 -19.75
CA GLN A 325 -26.82 24.00 -20.57
C GLN A 325 -27.07 24.82 -21.85
N SER A 326 -27.29 24.12 -22.96
CA SER A 326 -27.57 24.73 -24.27
C SER A 326 -26.46 25.63 -24.84
N SER A 327 -25.22 25.50 -24.36
CA SER A 327 -24.05 26.28 -24.82
C SER A 327 -23.40 25.78 -26.12
N GLY A 328 -23.93 24.73 -26.76
CA GLY A 328 -23.36 24.18 -28.00
C GLY A 328 -22.20 23.19 -27.84
N LYS A 329 -22.09 22.52 -26.68
CA LYS A 329 -21.02 21.53 -26.38
C LYS A 329 -20.97 20.36 -27.36
N SER A 330 -22.07 19.59 -27.43
CA SER A 330 -22.18 18.44 -28.31
C SER A 330 -22.07 18.85 -29.78
N THR A 331 -22.59 20.03 -30.15
CA THR A 331 -22.41 20.62 -31.48
C THR A 331 -20.94 20.87 -31.82
N LEU A 332 -20.16 21.43 -30.89
CA LEU A 332 -18.73 21.66 -31.08
C LEU A 332 -17.95 20.35 -31.22
N LEU A 333 -18.24 19.35 -30.39
CA LEU A 333 -17.61 18.04 -30.47
C LEU A 333 -17.93 17.32 -31.79
N ASN A 334 -19.20 17.37 -32.22
CA ASN A 334 -19.62 16.83 -33.51
C ASN A 334 -18.91 17.54 -34.67
N ALA A 335 -18.73 18.88 -34.61
CA ALA A 335 -18.01 19.63 -35.63
C ALA A 335 -16.50 19.32 -35.66
N LEU A 336 -15.86 19.11 -34.51
CA LEU A 336 -14.42 18.82 -34.40
C LEU A 336 -14.03 17.45 -34.99
N PHE A 337 -14.82 16.41 -34.67
CA PHE A 337 -14.46 15.02 -34.94
C PHE A 337 -15.48 14.22 -35.76
N GLY A 338 -16.57 14.84 -36.23
CA GLY A 338 -17.62 14.15 -36.98
C GLY A 338 -18.44 13.18 -36.12
N LEU A 339 -18.60 13.51 -34.84
CA LEU A 339 -19.31 12.68 -33.86
C LEU A 339 -20.83 12.76 -34.04
N GLN A 340 -21.53 11.85 -33.37
CA GLN A 340 -22.99 11.71 -33.42
C GLN A 340 -23.62 11.86 -32.02
N PHE A 341 -23.08 12.75 -31.18
CA PHE A 341 -23.76 13.10 -29.94
C PHE A 341 -25.09 13.79 -30.26
N SER A 342 -26.14 13.49 -29.48
CA SER A 342 -27.47 14.05 -29.67
C SER A 342 -27.49 15.58 -29.49
N VAL A 343 -28.07 16.31 -30.45
CA VAL A 343 -28.21 17.78 -30.41
C VAL A 343 -29.69 18.17 -30.50
N SER A 344 -30.20 18.92 -29.53
CA SER A 344 -31.59 19.42 -29.49
C SER A 344 -31.69 20.79 -28.81
N ALA A 345 -32.83 21.48 -28.97
CA ALA A 345 -33.10 22.71 -28.23
C ALA A 345 -33.59 22.36 -26.80
N GLY A 346 -32.65 22.19 -25.85
CA GLY A 346 -32.96 21.83 -24.45
C GLY A 346 -31.86 21.00 -23.77
N ARG A 347 -32.16 20.34 -22.64
CA ARG A 347 -31.24 19.39 -21.97
C ARG A 347 -31.09 18.12 -22.84
N CYS A 348 -30.15 18.16 -23.79
CA CYS A 348 -29.90 17.05 -24.72
C CYS A 348 -29.17 15.90 -24.02
N THR A 349 -28.12 16.27 -23.30
CA THR A 349 -27.24 15.33 -22.61
C THR A 349 -27.62 15.33 -21.12
N ARG A 350 -28.07 14.19 -20.60
CA ARG A 350 -28.31 13.95 -19.17
C ARG A 350 -27.22 13.01 -18.66
N GLY A 351 -26.30 13.52 -17.85
CA GLY A 351 -25.12 12.79 -17.39
C GLY A 351 -23.86 13.00 -18.22
N ALA A 352 -23.04 11.96 -18.39
CA ALA A 352 -21.82 12.02 -19.21
C ALA A 352 -21.74 10.81 -20.14
N TYR A 353 -21.33 11.02 -21.40
CA TYR A 353 -21.24 9.99 -22.43
C TYR A 353 -19.85 9.96 -23.02
N MET A 354 -19.35 8.76 -23.30
CA MET A 354 -18.02 8.53 -23.84
C MET A 354 -18.10 7.85 -25.22
N GLN A 355 -17.33 8.35 -26.17
CA GLN A 355 -17.24 7.79 -27.53
C GLN A 355 -15.77 7.57 -27.89
N LEU A 356 -15.45 6.34 -28.34
CA LEU A 356 -14.09 5.94 -28.65
C LEU A 356 -13.81 6.10 -30.15
N LEU A 357 -12.75 6.82 -30.49
CA LEU A 357 -12.30 7.02 -31.87
C LEU A 357 -10.94 6.37 -32.09
N LYS A 358 -10.83 5.56 -33.14
CA LYS A 358 -9.55 4.97 -33.56
C LYS A 358 -8.71 6.03 -34.29
N VAL A 359 -7.46 6.20 -33.87
CA VAL A 359 -6.48 7.00 -34.60
C VAL A 359 -5.90 6.15 -35.72
N GLU A 360 -5.74 6.74 -36.91
CA GLU A 360 -5.09 6.06 -38.02
C GLU A 360 -3.61 5.79 -37.70
N GLU A 361 -3.06 4.66 -38.17
CA GLU A 361 -1.73 4.17 -37.78
C GLU A 361 -0.63 5.18 -38.08
N THR A 362 -0.76 5.92 -39.18
CA THR A 362 0.16 6.99 -39.61
C THR A 362 0.26 8.13 -38.59
N PHE A 363 -0.83 8.46 -37.90
CA PHE A 363 -0.86 9.51 -36.87
C PHE A 363 -0.54 8.97 -35.46
N THR A 364 -0.61 7.65 -35.25
CA THR A 364 -0.34 7.03 -33.95
C THR A 364 1.12 7.23 -33.54
N GLU A 365 2.07 7.10 -34.47
CA GLU A 365 3.49 7.37 -34.22
C GLU A 365 3.75 8.83 -33.88
N GLU A 366 3.01 9.75 -34.51
CA GLU A 366 3.19 11.20 -34.32
C GLU A 366 2.52 11.71 -33.03
N LEU A 367 1.34 11.18 -32.69
CA LEU A 367 0.53 11.61 -31.56
C LEU A 367 0.84 10.84 -30.26
N GLY A 368 1.36 9.61 -30.37
CA GLY A 368 1.76 8.78 -29.25
C GLY A 368 0.63 8.03 -28.53
N PHE A 369 -0.59 8.06 -29.06
CA PHE A 369 -1.74 7.31 -28.57
C PHE A 369 -2.52 6.65 -29.71
N ASP A 370 -3.16 5.51 -29.42
CA ASP A 370 -3.86 4.69 -30.42
C ASP A 370 -5.35 5.09 -30.56
N PHE A 371 -5.95 5.61 -29.49
CA PHE A 371 -7.37 5.96 -29.45
C PHE A 371 -7.62 7.30 -28.76
N LEU A 372 -8.62 8.03 -29.24
CA LEU A 372 -9.16 9.24 -28.63
C LEU A 372 -10.51 8.92 -27.98
N LEU A 373 -10.61 9.08 -26.66
CA LEU A 373 -11.87 8.99 -25.93
C LEU A 373 -12.47 10.39 -25.76
N VAL A 374 -13.59 10.65 -26.41
CA VAL A 374 -14.30 11.93 -26.29
C VAL A 374 -15.43 11.79 -25.27
N VAL A 375 -15.44 12.68 -24.26
CA VAL A 375 -16.45 12.69 -23.20
C VAL A 375 -17.33 13.93 -23.33
N ASP A 376 -18.59 13.73 -23.75
CA ASP A 376 -19.63 14.77 -23.74
C ASP A 376 -20.33 14.81 -22.37
N THR A 377 -20.66 16.01 -21.90
CA THR A 377 -21.24 16.22 -20.56
C THR A 377 -22.55 16.97 -20.60
N GLU A 378 -23.35 16.72 -19.57
CA GLU A 378 -24.51 17.52 -19.23
C GLU A 378 -24.12 19.00 -19.02
N GLY A 379 -25.05 19.88 -19.37
CA GLY A 379 -24.90 21.30 -19.08
C GLY A 379 -25.05 21.65 -17.61
N LEU A 380 -24.10 22.41 -17.09
CA LEU A 380 -24.15 22.93 -15.72
C LEU A 380 -25.30 23.93 -15.52
N ARG A 381 -25.74 24.08 -14.27
CA ARG A 381 -26.78 25.02 -13.80
C ARG A 381 -28.10 24.96 -14.58
N ALA A 382 -28.65 23.76 -14.73
CA ALA A 382 -29.96 23.60 -15.33
C ALA A 382 -31.04 24.36 -14.53
N PRO A 383 -31.81 25.30 -15.14
CA PRO A 383 -32.78 26.15 -14.45
C PRO A 383 -33.98 25.39 -13.86
N GLU A 384 -34.17 24.14 -14.26
CA GLU A 384 -35.19 23.21 -13.77
C GLU A 384 -34.82 22.58 -12.41
N LEU A 385 -33.56 22.69 -11.99
CA LEU A 385 -33.03 22.15 -10.75
C LEU A 385 -32.77 23.32 -9.76
N ASN A 386 -33.68 23.52 -8.79
CA ASN A 386 -33.53 24.46 -7.67
C ASN A 386 -32.17 24.29 -6.93
N ASN A 387 -31.83 25.23 -6.01
CA ASN A 387 -30.60 25.37 -5.18
C ASN A 387 -29.87 24.11 -4.62
N LYS A 388 -30.40 22.89 -4.78
CA LYS A 388 -29.68 21.61 -4.58
C LYS A 388 -28.75 21.23 -5.76
N SER A 389 -28.68 22.03 -6.83
CA SER A 389 -27.92 21.77 -8.07
C SER A 389 -26.40 21.95 -7.96
N GLN A 390 -25.90 22.84 -7.09
CA GLN A 390 -24.47 23.18 -7.03
C GLN A 390 -23.55 21.98 -6.69
N ASN A 391 -23.97 21.09 -5.77
CA ASN A 391 -23.15 19.93 -5.43
C ASN A 391 -23.07 18.91 -6.57
N ARG A 392 -24.17 18.71 -7.32
CA ARG A 392 -24.19 17.80 -8.48
C ARG A 392 -23.30 18.31 -9.61
N ASP A 393 -23.37 19.61 -9.87
CA ASP A 393 -22.55 20.27 -10.89
C ASP A 393 -21.06 20.20 -10.52
N ASN A 394 -20.72 20.39 -9.24
CA ASN A 394 -19.36 20.23 -8.74
C ASN A 394 -18.86 18.77 -8.83
N GLU A 395 -19.70 17.79 -8.50
CA GLU A 395 -19.38 16.35 -8.63
C GLU A 395 -19.07 16.00 -10.10
N LEU A 396 -19.95 16.38 -11.03
CA LEU A 396 -19.78 16.13 -12.47
C LEU A 396 -18.52 16.81 -13.02
N ALA A 397 -18.33 18.10 -12.73
CA ALA A 397 -17.17 18.85 -13.21
C ALA A 397 -15.86 18.26 -12.67
N THR A 398 -15.81 17.92 -11.38
CA THR A 398 -14.61 17.33 -10.76
C THR A 398 -14.31 15.94 -11.35
N PHE A 399 -15.35 15.13 -11.61
CA PHE A 399 -15.19 13.80 -12.22
C PHE A 399 -14.65 13.89 -13.65
N VAL A 400 -15.23 14.76 -14.48
CA VAL A 400 -14.88 14.86 -15.90
C VAL A 400 -13.53 15.55 -16.12
N ILE A 401 -13.22 16.59 -15.34
CA ILE A 401 -11.91 17.25 -15.38
C ILE A 401 -10.82 16.29 -14.90
N GLY A 402 -11.08 15.52 -13.85
CA GLY A 402 -10.13 14.56 -13.32
C GLY A 402 -9.86 13.35 -14.22
N LEU A 403 -10.78 13.04 -15.13
CA LEU A 403 -10.64 11.96 -16.12
C LEU A 403 -9.93 12.43 -17.40
N GLY A 404 -10.07 13.70 -17.77
CA GLY A 404 -9.54 14.24 -19.03
C GLY A 404 -8.04 14.49 -19.01
N ASN A 405 -7.34 14.10 -20.08
CA ASN A 405 -6.03 14.65 -20.39
C ASN A 405 -6.17 16.14 -20.73
N LEU A 406 -7.19 16.46 -21.53
CA LEU A 406 -7.56 17.82 -21.91
C LEU A 406 -9.06 18.06 -21.70
N THR A 407 -9.41 19.16 -21.03
CA THR A 407 -10.81 19.59 -20.86
C THR A 407 -11.09 20.88 -21.64
N LEU A 408 -12.13 20.88 -22.47
CA LEU A 408 -12.66 22.07 -23.13
C LEU A 408 -13.70 22.75 -22.23
N ILE A 409 -13.45 23.99 -21.82
CA ILE A 409 -14.41 24.81 -21.07
C ILE A 409 -15.15 25.71 -22.04
N ASN A 410 -16.40 25.35 -22.33
CA ASN A 410 -17.27 26.01 -23.28
C ASN A 410 -18.13 27.09 -22.62
N ILE A 411 -17.90 28.33 -23.00
CA ILE A 411 -18.61 29.54 -22.54
C ILE A 411 -19.44 30.05 -23.72
N PHE A 412 -20.70 30.41 -23.50
CA PHE A 412 -21.62 30.81 -24.57
C PHE A 412 -22.19 32.21 -24.31
N GLY A 413 -22.02 33.11 -25.28
CA GLY A 413 -22.51 34.49 -25.19
C GLY A 413 -21.72 35.35 -24.20
N GLU A 414 -22.09 36.64 -24.11
CA GLU A 414 -21.31 37.69 -23.42
C GLU A 414 -21.80 37.96 -21.98
N ASN A 415 -22.62 37.07 -21.39
CA ASN A 415 -23.22 37.31 -20.07
C ASN A 415 -22.18 37.11 -18.94
N PRO A 416 -21.82 38.17 -18.19
CA PRO A 416 -20.77 38.06 -17.16
C PRO A 416 -21.12 37.14 -15.99
N SER A 417 -22.41 36.98 -15.66
CA SER A 417 -22.84 36.10 -14.56
C SER A 417 -22.67 34.62 -14.93
N GLU A 418 -23.04 34.26 -16.16
CA GLU A 418 -22.90 32.90 -16.70
C GLU A 418 -21.42 32.49 -16.82
N MET A 419 -20.57 33.42 -17.24
CA MET A 419 -19.12 33.20 -17.25
C MET A 419 -18.59 32.95 -15.83
N GLN A 420 -18.97 33.77 -14.85
CA GLN A 420 -18.52 33.60 -13.46
C GLN A 420 -18.92 32.24 -12.87
N ASP A 421 -20.12 31.79 -13.17
CA ASP A 421 -20.70 30.57 -12.65
C ASP A 421 -19.97 29.29 -13.11
N ILE A 422 -19.62 29.19 -14.40
CA ILE A 422 -18.85 28.06 -14.94
C ILE A 422 -17.43 28.09 -14.40
N LEU A 423 -16.80 29.27 -14.42
CA LEU A 423 -15.41 29.44 -14.02
C LEU A 423 -15.21 29.05 -12.55
N GLN A 424 -16.13 29.41 -11.65
CA GLN A 424 -16.06 29.02 -10.25
C GLN A 424 -16.05 27.49 -10.08
N ILE A 425 -16.95 26.77 -10.77
CA ILE A 425 -17.06 25.31 -10.71
C ILE A 425 -15.80 24.65 -11.29
N ALA A 426 -15.33 25.14 -12.45
CA ALA A 426 -14.14 24.61 -13.10
C ALA A 426 -12.88 24.83 -12.26
N VAL A 427 -12.67 26.04 -11.73
CA VAL A 427 -11.52 26.38 -10.88
C VAL A 427 -11.51 25.53 -9.61
N GLN A 428 -12.67 25.34 -8.96
CA GLN A 428 -12.78 24.46 -7.80
C GLN A 428 -12.42 23.00 -8.13
N ALA A 429 -12.88 22.49 -9.27
CA ALA A 429 -12.51 21.16 -9.75
C ALA A 429 -11.00 21.02 -10.03
N PHE A 430 -10.37 21.99 -10.71
CA PHE A 430 -8.93 22.00 -10.97
C PHE A 430 -8.11 22.08 -9.67
N LEU A 431 -8.55 22.87 -8.68
CA LEU A 431 -7.92 22.94 -7.37
C LEU A 431 -7.94 21.58 -6.67
N ARG A 432 -9.09 20.89 -6.68
CA ARG A 432 -9.20 19.53 -6.15
C ARG A 432 -8.27 18.56 -6.88
N MET A 433 -8.13 18.68 -8.21
CA MET A 433 -7.19 17.87 -9.00
C MET A 433 -5.72 18.13 -8.63
N LYS A 434 -5.32 19.40 -8.49
CA LYS A 434 -3.98 19.76 -8.00
C LYS A 434 -3.74 19.18 -6.62
N GLN A 435 -4.73 19.27 -5.73
CA GLN A 435 -4.66 18.65 -4.42
C GLN A 435 -4.59 17.13 -4.48
N VAL A 436 -4.86 16.44 -5.59
CA VAL A 436 -4.61 14.99 -5.72
C VAL A 436 -3.46 14.65 -6.67
N LYS A 437 -2.63 15.64 -7.02
CA LYS A 437 -1.50 15.54 -7.96
C LYS A 437 -1.92 15.03 -9.35
N ILE A 438 -3.14 15.36 -9.78
CA ILE A 438 -3.58 15.24 -11.18
C ILE A 438 -3.55 16.64 -11.76
N SER A 439 -2.86 16.81 -12.88
CA SER A 439 -2.69 18.11 -13.53
C SER A 439 -3.28 18.07 -14.94
N PRO A 440 -4.62 18.11 -15.09
CA PRO A 440 -5.25 18.08 -16.39
C PRO A 440 -5.02 19.41 -17.12
N SER A 441 -4.91 19.35 -18.45
CA SER A 441 -4.82 20.53 -19.30
C SER A 441 -6.22 21.07 -19.61
N CYS A 442 -6.33 22.37 -19.93
CA CYS A 442 -7.61 22.94 -20.37
C CYS A 442 -7.49 23.96 -21.51
N LEU A 443 -8.57 24.09 -22.28
CA LEU A 443 -8.77 25.16 -23.26
C LEU A 443 -10.12 25.84 -23.02
N PHE A 444 -10.16 27.17 -23.09
CA PHE A 444 -11.41 27.92 -23.05
C PHE A 444 -11.90 28.18 -24.46
N VAL A 445 -13.17 27.84 -24.71
CA VAL A 445 -13.85 28.10 -25.98
C VAL A 445 -15.01 29.03 -25.70
N HIS A 446 -14.92 30.26 -26.20
CA HIS A 446 -15.97 31.25 -26.05
C HIS A 446 -16.78 31.35 -27.34
N GLN A 447 -17.98 30.79 -27.35
CA GLN A 447 -18.90 30.76 -28.49
C GLN A 447 -19.78 32.00 -28.58
N ASN A 448 -20.26 32.28 -29.81
CA ASN A 448 -21.20 33.35 -30.14
C ASN A 448 -20.68 34.76 -29.80
N VAL A 449 -19.42 35.02 -30.13
CA VAL A 449 -18.83 36.36 -30.03
C VAL A 449 -19.13 37.13 -31.33
N GLY A 450 -19.78 38.29 -31.21
CA GLY A 450 -20.14 39.12 -32.36
C GLY A 450 -18.93 39.81 -33.00
N GLU A 451 -19.01 40.18 -34.28
CA GLU A 451 -17.95 40.94 -34.97
C GLU A 451 -17.68 42.32 -34.32
N VAL A 452 -18.68 42.88 -33.63
CA VAL A 452 -18.62 44.20 -32.98
C VAL A 452 -17.87 44.15 -31.62
N THR A 453 -17.70 42.97 -31.01
CA THR A 453 -16.99 42.78 -29.73
C THR A 453 -15.52 42.40 -29.88
N ALA A 454 -14.83 43.03 -30.84
CA ALA A 454 -13.37 42.99 -31.00
C ALA A 454 -12.60 43.32 -29.69
N LYS A 455 -13.22 43.99 -28.71
CA LYS A 455 -12.64 44.28 -27.39
C LYS A 455 -12.33 43.03 -26.56
N GLU A 456 -13.08 41.94 -26.66
CA GLU A 456 -12.81 40.72 -25.87
C GLU A 456 -11.67 39.89 -26.47
N GLN A 457 -11.53 39.93 -27.80
CA GLN A 457 -10.38 39.38 -28.51
C GLN A 457 -9.09 40.18 -28.24
N THR A 458 -9.18 41.45 -27.79
CA THR A 458 -8.01 42.27 -27.45
C THR A 458 -7.30 41.78 -26.18
N MET A 459 -6.02 42.17 -26.04
CA MET A 459 -5.19 41.89 -24.85
C MET A 459 -5.88 42.26 -23.53
N GLU A 460 -6.72 43.30 -23.51
CA GLU A 460 -7.42 43.75 -22.30
C GLU A 460 -8.57 42.81 -21.90
N GLY A 461 -9.27 42.19 -22.85
CA GLY A 461 -10.31 41.19 -22.57
C GLY A 461 -9.71 39.91 -21.96
N ARG A 462 -8.60 39.44 -22.55
CA ARG A 462 -7.82 38.31 -22.04
C ARG A 462 -7.28 38.59 -20.63
N ARG A 463 -6.71 39.78 -20.40
CA ARG A 463 -6.21 40.20 -19.07
C ARG A 463 -7.30 40.18 -18.00
N ARG A 464 -8.52 40.63 -18.31
CA ARG A 464 -9.64 40.63 -17.36
C ARG A 464 -10.12 39.22 -17.02
N LEU A 465 -10.13 38.31 -18.01
CA LEU A 465 -10.44 36.91 -17.78
C LEU A 465 -9.40 36.28 -16.85
N GLU A 466 -8.11 36.53 -17.08
CA GLU A 466 -7.01 36.06 -16.23
C GLU A 466 -7.12 36.59 -14.79
N GLN A 467 -7.37 37.89 -14.61
CA GLN A 467 -7.59 38.49 -13.28
C GLN A 467 -8.75 37.84 -12.53
N LYS A 468 -9.88 37.60 -13.22
CA LYS A 468 -11.03 36.92 -12.61
C LYS A 468 -10.71 35.47 -12.24
N LEU A 469 -9.96 34.76 -13.08
CA LEU A 469 -9.51 33.39 -12.78
C LEU A 469 -8.61 33.36 -11.54
N ASP A 470 -7.71 34.32 -11.40
CA ASP A 470 -6.84 34.45 -10.23
C ASP A 470 -7.65 34.77 -8.95
N GLU A 471 -8.60 35.70 -9.01
CA GLU A 471 -9.50 36.03 -7.88
C GLU A 471 -10.34 34.80 -7.44
N MET A 472 -10.87 34.04 -8.39
CA MET A 472 -11.62 32.81 -8.10
C MET A 472 -10.73 31.71 -7.55
N ALA A 473 -9.51 31.56 -8.07
CA ALA A 473 -8.54 30.60 -7.57
C ALA A 473 -8.17 30.88 -6.11
N ALA A 474 -7.92 32.15 -5.77
CA ALA A 474 -7.66 32.56 -4.38
C ALA A 474 -8.87 32.27 -3.47
N THR A 475 -10.08 32.64 -3.90
CA THR A 475 -11.30 32.41 -3.11
C THR A 475 -11.59 30.92 -2.90
N ALA A 476 -11.43 30.10 -3.94
CA ALA A 476 -11.65 28.67 -3.85
C ALA A 476 -10.53 27.97 -3.05
N ALA A 477 -9.30 28.50 -3.07
CA ALA A 477 -8.21 28.02 -2.22
C ALA A 477 -8.50 28.25 -0.73
N GLU A 478 -9.08 29.40 -0.35
CA GLU A 478 -9.54 29.65 1.02
C GLU A 478 -10.62 28.64 1.45
N GLN A 479 -11.61 28.38 0.58
CA GLN A 479 -12.70 27.44 0.85
C GLN A 479 -12.20 25.99 1.02
N GLU A 480 -11.21 25.59 0.23
CA GLU A 480 -10.60 24.25 0.25
C GLU A 480 -9.37 24.19 1.19
N GLN A 481 -9.16 25.18 2.06
CA GLN A 481 -8.09 25.29 3.07
C GLN A 481 -6.66 25.13 2.50
N CYS A 482 -6.40 25.68 1.32
CA CYS A 482 -5.10 25.68 0.66
C CYS A 482 -4.47 27.08 0.73
N SER A 483 -3.37 27.24 1.47
CA SER A 483 -2.71 28.54 1.67
C SER A 483 -1.78 28.96 0.52
N ASP A 484 -1.43 28.04 -0.38
CA ASP A 484 -0.28 28.17 -1.29
C ASP A 484 -0.69 28.54 -2.73
N VAL A 485 -1.95 28.93 -2.96
CA VAL A 485 -2.48 29.28 -4.28
C VAL A 485 -3.01 30.70 -4.28
N SER A 486 -2.46 31.53 -5.16
CA SER A 486 -2.88 32.93 -5.34
C SER A 486 -3.33 33.23 -6.77
N ARG A 487 -2.90 32.42 -7.74
CA ARG A 487 -3.21 32.57 -9.17
C ARG A 487 -3.72 31.27 -9.76
N PHE A 488 -4.49 31.34 -10.84
CA PHE A 488 -4.98 30.16 -11.55
C PHE A 488 -3.84 29.39 -12.24
N SER A 489 -2.80 30.10 -12.67
CA SER A 489 -1.57 29.49 -13.20
C SER A 489 -0.77 28.71 -12.14
N ASP A 490 -0.99 28.97 -10.84
CA ASP A 490 -0.46 28.12 -9.79
C ASP A 490 -1.18 26.76 -9.79
N VAL A 491 -2.43 26.69 -10.25
CA VAL A 491 -3.27 25.48 -10.22
C VAL A 491 -2.97 24.55 -11.40
N ILE A 492 -2.96 25.11 -12.61
CA ILE A 492 -2.68 24.37 -13.86
C ILE A 492 -1.81 25.21 -14.79
N LYS A 493 -1.12 24.57 -15.74
CA LYS A 493 -0.36 25.27 -16.79
C LYS A 493 -1.32 25.97 -17.75
N PHE A 494 -1.61 27.24 -17.47
CA PHE A 494 -2.53 28.05 -18.24
C PHE A 494 -1.83 29.25 -18.87
N ASP A 495 -2.04 29.46 -20.18
CA ASP A 495 -1.61 30.66 -20.90
C ASP A 495 -2.81 31.24 -21.64
N VAL A 496 -3.25 32.41 -21.19
CA VAL A 496 -4.42 33.11 -21.76
C VAL A 496 -4.24 33.47 -23.24
N ASN A 497 -3.01 33.60 -23.73
CA ASN A 497 -2.73 33.96 -25.12
C ASN A 497 -2.92 32.77 -26.07
N THR A 498 -2.64 31.57 -25.60
CA THR A 498 -2.67 30.36 -26.46
C THR A 498 -3.75 29.35 -26.10
N HIS A 499 -4.40 29.48 -24.93
CA HIS A 499 -5.42 28.54 -24.45
C HIS A 499 -6.86 29.08 -24.46
N VAL A 500 -7.08 30.32 -24.94
CA VAL A 500 -8.42 30.92 -25.08
C VAL A 500 -8.73 31.14 -26.56
N HIS A 501 -9.82 30.53 -27.02
CA HIS A 501 -10.29 30.59 -28.40
C HIS A 501 -11.68 31.22 -28.47
N TYR A 502 -11.84 32.22 -29.33
CA TYR A 502 -13.10 32.93 -29.56
C TYR A 502 -13.74 32.44 -30.85
N PHE A 503 -15.03 32.06 -30.78
CA PHE A 503 -15.77 31.47 -31.88
C PHE A 503 -16.86 32.44 -32.37
N ALA A 504 -16.88 32.64 -33.69
CA ALA A 504 -17.96 33.31 -34.39
C ALA A 504 -19.29 32.55 -34.24
N HIS A 505 -20.40 33.17 -34.65
CA HIS A 505 -21.70 32.49 -34.70
C HIS A 505 -21.67 31.28 -35.64
N LEU A 506 -22.36 30.20 -35.26
CA LEU A 506 -22.47 28.99 -36.10
C LEU A 506 -23.17 29.28 -37.44
N TRP A 507 -24.19 30.13 -37.42
CA TRP A 507 -25.01 30.46 -38.58
C TRP A 507 -24.67 31.86 -39.11
N ASP A 508 -24.59 31.98 -40.43
CA ASP A 508 -24.45 33.25 -41.13
C ASP A 508 -25.83 33.77 -41.58
N GLY A 509 -26.57 34.34 -40.61
CA GLY A 509 -27.95 34.80 -40.77
C GLY A 509 -28.93 34.11 -39.81
N ASN A 510 -30.24 34.25 -40.06
CA ASN A 510 -31.29 33.67 -39.21
C ASN A 510 -31.67 32.24 -39.65
N PRO A 511 -31.58 31.23 -38.78
CA PRO A 511 -32.10 29.88 -39.05
C PRO A 511 -33.59 29.90 -39.40
N PRO A 512 -34.14 28.91 -40.15
CA PRO A 512 -33.53 27.62 -40.49
C PRO A 512 -32.75 27.57 -41.82
N MET A 513 -32.83 28.61 -42.66
CA MET A 513 -32.20 28.62 -44.00
C MET A 513 -30.82 29.31 -44.04
N ALA A 514 -30.29 29.75 -42.89
CA ALA A 514 -28.97 30.35 -42.80
C ALA A 514 -27.87 29.31 -43.07
N PRO A 515 -26.87 29.61 -43.92
CA PRO A 515 -25.72 28.72 -44.11
C PRO A 515 -24.83 28.71 -42.86
N PRO A 516 -24.03 27.66 -42.64
CA PRO A 516 -22.99 27.67 -41.62
C PRO A 516 -21.96 28.77 -41.90
N ASN A 517 -21.55 29.49 -40.86
CA ASN A 517 -20.55 30.55 -40.96
C ASN A 517 -19.17 29.96 -41.30
N PRO A 518 -18.52 30.37 -42.41
CA PRO A 518 -17.18 29.89 -42.75
C PRO A 518 -16.14 30.16 -41.65
N GLN A 519 -16.25 31.29 -40.95
CA GLN A 519 -15.35 31.65 -39.85
C GLN A 519 -15.47 30.67 -38.67
N TYR A 520 -16.68 30.17 -38.38
CA TYR A 520 -16.87 29.12 -37.37
C TYR A 520 -16.08 27.86 -37.75
N SER A 521 -16.14 27.46 -39.03
CA SER A 521 -15.40 26.28 -39.53
C SER A 521 -13.89 26.47 -39.43
N HIS A 522 -13.38 27.67 -39.73
CA HIS A 522 -11.96 28.00 -39.52
C HIS A 522 -11.56 27.90 -38.04
N ASN A 523 -12.38 28.43 -37.12
CA ASN A 523 -12.12 28.36 -35.68
C ASN A 523 -12.12 26.89 -35.17
N VAL A 524 -13.03 26.05 -35.68
CA VAL A 524 -13.04 24.60 -35.38
C VAL A 524 -11.75 23.94 -35.83
N GLN A 525 -11.26 24.24 -37.04
CA GLN A 525 -10.02 23.67 -37.57
C GLN A 525 -8.78 24.13 -36.78
N GLU A 526 -8.73 25.40 -36.38
CA GLU A 526 -7.68 25.94 -35.52
C GLU A 526 -7.68 25.25 -34.15
N LEU A 527 -8.84 25.15 -33.51
CA LEU A 527 -8.99 24.47 -32.21
C LEU A 527 -8.58 23.00 -32.31
N LYS A 528 -9.00 22.28 -33.36
CA LYS A 528 -8.60 20.89 -33.61
C LYS A 528 -7.08 20.75 -33.73
N SER A 529 -6.44 21.64 -34.49
CA SER A 529 -4.99 21.65 -34.66
C SER A 529 -4.28 21.91 -33.33
N ARG A 530 -4.83 22.82 -32.50
CA ARG A 530 -4.31 23.11 -31.17
C ARG A 530 -4.43 21.91 -30.22
N ILE A 531 -5.59 21.25 -30.17
CA ILE A 531 -5.81 20.03 -29.37
C ILE A 531 -4.78 18.96 -29.72
N LEU A 532 -4.59 18.68 -31.02
CA LEU A 532 -3.61 17.69 -31.47
C LEU A 532 -2.18 18.10 -31.13
N SER A 533 -1.83 19.39 -31.22
CA SER A 533 -0.51 19.89 -30.84
C SER A 533 -0.22 19.74 -29.34
N MET A 534 -1.22 19.96 -28.48
CA MET A 534 -1.09 19.77 -27.04
C MET A 534 -0.97 18.29 -26.69
N ALA A 535 -1.72 17.43 -27.37
CA ALA A 535 -1.60 15.98 -27.20
C ALA A 535 -0.18 15.47 -27.54
N LYS A 536 0.47 16.04 -28.57
CA LYS A 536 1.90 15.76 -28.89
C LYS A 536 2.86 16.23 -27.79
N GLN A 537 2.59 17.36 -27.15
CA GLN A 537 3.45 17.90 -26.09
C GLN A 537 3.32 17.11 -24.78
N GLU A 538 2.14 16.55 -24.48
CA GLU A 538 1.91 15.68 -23.33
C GLU A 538 2.61 14.31 -23.42
N PHE A 539 3.27 13.99 -24.54
CA PHE A 539 3.99 12.73 -24.80
C PHE A 539 5.06 12.34 -23.75
N ARG A 540 5.44 13.24 -22.84
CA ARG A 540 6.40 12.98 -21.75
C ARG A 540 5.72 12.46 -20.47
N GLY A 541 5.08 11.28 -20.56
CA GLY A 541 4.77 10.44 -19.39
C GLY A 541 3.30 10.30 -18.95
N ASN A 542 2.36 11.10 -19.47
CA ASN A 542 0.99 11.18 -18.93
C ASN A 542 -0.12 10.45 -19.72
N ILE A 543 0.20 9.83 -20.87
CA ILE A 543 -0.79 9.10 -21.68
C ILE A 543 -1.05 7.72 -21.06
N MET A 544 -2.32 7.46 -20.74
CA MET A 544 -2.76 6.27 -20.01
C MET A 544 -3.03 5.09 -20.93
N LYS A 545 -2.84 3.87 -20.42
CA LYS A 545 -3.44 2.67 -21.05
C LYS A 545 -4.92 2.60 -20.69
N ILE A 546 -5.70 1.83 -21.46
CA ILE A 546 -7.12 1.60 -21.17
C ILE A 546 -7.32 1.03 -19.76
N SER A 547 -6.41 0.17 -19.29
CA SER A 547 -6.40 -0.36 -17.92
C SER A 547 -6.25 0.72 -16.84
N ASP A 548 -5.50 1.77 -17.14
CA ASP A 548 -5.17 2.84 -16.20
C ASP A 548 -6.36 3.82 -16.10
N VAL A 549 -7.00 4.12 -17.24
CA VAL A 549 -8.24 4.91 -17.28
C VAL A 549 -9.36 4.23 -16.50
N LYS A 550 -9.47 2.89 -16.58
CA LYS A 550 -10.39 2.10 -15.75
C LYS A 550 -10.16 2.32 -14.24
N LEU A 551 -8.89 2.28 -13.80
CA LEU A 551 -8.53 2.51 -12.41
C LEU A 551 -8.85 3.96 -12.01
N GLN A 552 -8.54 4.93 -12.87
CA GLN A 552 -8.82 6.34 -12.63
C GLN A 552 -10.32 6.62 -12.48
N VAL A 553 -11.18 6.08 -13.36
CA VAL A 553 -12.64 6.19 -13.23
C VAL A 553 -13.12 5.67 -11.88
N LYS A 554 -12.60 4.50 -11.47
CA LYS A 554 -12.97 3.84 -10.21
C LYS A 554 -12.52 4.64 -8.99
N ASP A 555 -11.27 5.06 -8.97
CA ASP A 555 -10.68 5.74 -7.83
C ASP A 555 -11.23 7.17 -7.69
N LEU A 556 -11.41 7.88 -8.81
CA LEU A 556 -11.95 9.23 -8.83
C LEU A 556 -13.41 9.24 -8.37
N TRP A 557 -14.25 8.33 -8.87
CA TRP A 557 -15.65 8.26 -8.45
C TRP A 557 -15.79 7.88 -6.97
N ARG A 558 -15.05 6.86 -6.50
CA ARG A 558 -15.06 6.46 -5.09
C ARG A 558 -14.62 7.59 -4.17
N ALA A 559 -13.61 8.36 -4.59
CA ALA A 559 -13.17 9.52 -3.85
C ALA A 559 -14.25 10.61 -3.83
N LEU A 560 -14.95 10.86 -4.95
CA LEU A 560 -15.94 11.93 -5.05
C LEU A 560 -17.19 11.68 -4.22
N VAL A 561 -17.57 10.41 -4.07
CA VAL A 561 -18.68 10.02 -3.20
C VAL A 561 -18.30 10.11 -1.71
N SER A 562 -17.01 10.20 -1.37
CA SER A 562 -16.54 10.38 0.01
C SER A 562 -16.52 11.85 0.45
N GLU A 563 -16.85 12.16 1.72
CA GLU A 563 -16.86 13.55 2.22
C GLU A 563 -15.49 14.26 2.10
N ASN A 564 -14.38 13.51 2.04
CA ASN A 564 -13.01 14.04 1.92
C ASN A 564 -12.32 13.51 0.65
N PHE A 565 -12.78 13.95 -0.52
CA PHE A 565 -12.25 13.60 -1.85
C PHE A 565 -10.70 13.60 -1.94
N ILE A 566 -10.07 14.68 -1.46
CA ILE A 566 -8.61 14.88 -1.55
C ILE A 566 -7.85 13.78 -0.78
N PHE A 567 -8.42 13.38 0.35
CA PHE A 567 -7.78 12.46 1.28
C PHE A 567 -7.88 11.00 0.81
N SER A 568 -9.05 10.59 0.31
CA SER A 568 -9.29 9.23 -0.16
C SER A 568 -8.50 8.87 -1.43
N PHE A 569 -8.30 9.84 -2.34
CA PHE A 569 -7.57 9.61 -3.58
C PHE A 569 -6.05 9.56 -3.39
N ARG A 570 -5.45 10.49 -2.61
CA ARG A 570 -3.99 10.48 -2.35
C ARG A 570 -3.55 9.19 -1.64
N ASN A 571 -4.32 8.73 -0.66
CA ASN A 571 -3.96 7.57 0.15
C ASN A 571 -3.82 6.29 -0.68
N THR A 572 -4.65 6.07 -1.70
CA THR A 572 -4.62 4.81 -2.45
C THR A 572 -3.35 4.67 -3.31
N ARG A 573 -2.93 5.75 -4.02
CA ARG A 573 -1.67 5.75 -4.79
C ARG A 573 -0.44 5.81 -3.89
N GLU A 574 -0.48 6.61 -2.82
CA GLU A 574 0.66 6.76 -1.90
C GLU A 574 0.94 5.47 -1.13
N VAL A 575 -0.09 4.73 -0.69
CA VAL A 575 0.09 3.46 0.04
C VAL A 575 0.77 2.40 -0.85
N VAL A 576 0.37 2.28 -2.12
CA VAL A 576 0.98 1.30 -3.04
C VAL A 576 2.43 1.68 -3.36
N ALA A 577 2.70 2.94 -3.66
CA ALA A 577 4.05 3.44 -3.93
C ALA A 577 4.96 3.27 -2.70
N MET A 578 4.47 3.60 -1.51
CA MET A 578 5.20 3.46 -0.24
C MET A 578 5.51 1.99 0.07
N SER A 579 4.57 1.06 -0.15
CA SER A 579 4.78 -0.38 0.06
C SER A 579 5.91 -0.94 -0.82
N LYS A 580 5.99 -0.51 -2.09
CA LYS A 580 7.10 -0.87 -2.98
C LYS A 580 8.44 -0.31 -2.47
N LEU A 581 8.46 0.96 -2.09
CA LEU A 581 9.67 1.62 -1.56
C LEU A 581 10.16 0.94 -0.27
N GLU A 582 9.26 0.59 0.66
CA GLU A 582 9.62 -0.16 1.87
C GLU A 582 10.20 -1.54 1.55
N THR A 583 9.66 -2.22 0.54
CA THR A 583 10.20 -3.51 0.09
C THR A 583 11.64 -3.36 -0.41
N LYS A 584 11.94 -2.31 -1.20
CA LYS A 584 13.30 -1.99 -1.64
C LYS A 584 14.23 -1.61 -0.48
N TYR A 585 13.74 -0.78 0.45
CA TYR A 585 14.49 -0.43 1.66
C TYR A 585 14.90 -1.66 2.48
N ASN A 586 14.02 -2.66 2.62
CA ASN A 586 14.37 -3.88 3.34
C ASN A 586 15.46 -4.70 2.64
N GLN A 587 15.51 -4.68 1.30
CA GLN A 587 16.59 -5.31 0.54
C GLN A 587 17.93 -4.60 0.80
N TRP A 588 17.92 -3.26 0.79
CA TRP A 588 19.10 -2.45 1.08
C TRP A 588 19.58 -2.59 2.52
N SER A 589 18.67 -2.54 3.50
CA SER A 589 18.99 -2.70 4.91
C SER A 589 19.58 -4.08 5.19
N TRP A 590 19.05 -5.13 4.54
CA TRP A 590 19.57 -6.48 4.64
C TRP A 590 20.99 -6.60 4.08
N LYS A 591 21.25 -6.03 2.89
CA LYS A 591 22.59 -6.02 2.27
C LYS A 591 23.63 -5.38 3.19
N LEU A 592 23.24 -4.31 3.89
CA LEU A 592 24.12 -3.64 4.87
C LEU A 592 24.34 -4.48 6.14
N ARG A 593 23.27 -5.05 6.71
CA ARG A 593 23.32 -5.87 7.94
C ARG A 593 24.06 -7.19 7.75
N SER A 594 23.80 -7.91 6.66
CA SER A 594 24.52 -9.14 6.32
C SER A 594 26.01 -8.89 6.16
N HIS A 595 26.40 -7.82 5.44
CA HIS A 595 27.80 -7.42 5.31
C HIS A 595 28.43 -7.10 6.68
N MET A 596 27.72 -6.37 7.55
CA MET A 596 28.19 -6.09 8.91
C MET A 596 28.38 -7.36 9.75
N LEU A 597 27.44 -8.31 9.70
CA LEU A 597 27.56 -9.58 10.42
C LEU A 597 28.78 -10.39 9.97
N HIS A 598 29.08 -10.41 8.67
CA HIS A 598 30.29 -11.03 8.14
C HIS A 598 31.56 -10.33 8.64
N LEU A 599 31.61 -9.00 8.61
CA LEU A 599 32.73 -8.22 9.13
C LEU A 599 32.94 -8.44 10.64
N GLN A 600 31.86 -8.45 11.43
CA GLN A 600 31.91 -8.73 12.86
C GLN A 600 32.47 -10.13 13.15
N ASN A 601 32.09 -11.14 12.37
CA ASN A 601 32.64 -12.49 12.51
C ASN A 601 34.15 -12.53 12.19
N GLN A 602 34.59 -11.88 11.11
CA GLN A 602 36.01 -11.79 10.77
C GLN A 602 36.81 -11.06 11.85
N LEU A 603 36.28 -9.93 12.35
CA LEU A 603 36.92 -9.16 13.41
C LEU A 603 37.02 -9.97 14.70
N ASN A 604 35.96 -10.68 15.08
CA ASN A 604 35.97 -11.56 16.25
C ASN A 604 37.01 -12.68 16.10
N ASN A 605 37.14 -13.27 14.91
CA ASN A 605 38.20 -14.25 14.65
C ASN A 605 39.59 -13.65 14.89
N GLN A 606 39.86 -12.46 14.37
CA GLN A 606 41.14 -11.77 14.55
C GLN A 606 41.43 -11.42 16.02
N ILE A 607 40.42 -10.97 16.77
CA ILE A 607 40.54 -10.66 18.21
C ILE A 607 40.86 -11.95 18.99
N GLN A 608 40.09 -13.02 18.78
CA GLN A 608 40.28 -14.28 19.51
C GLN A 608 41.62 -14.95 19.21
N ASN A 609 42.16 -14.75 18.02
CA ASN A 609 43.49 -15.21 17.61
C ASN A 609 44.64 -14.33 18.12
N GLY A 610 44.35 -13.21 18.79
CA GLY A 610 45.37 -12.31 19.36
C GLY A 610 46.02 -11.35 18.35
N LYS A 611 45.49 -11.26 17.12
CA LYS A 611 46.01 -10.35 16.07
C LYS A 611 45.62 -8.89 16.32
N ILE A 612 44.46 -8.66 16.93
CA ILE A 612 43.95 -7.33 17.25
C ILE A 612 43.85 -7.19 18.77
N GLN A 613 44.71 -6.34 19.32
CA GLN A 613 44.69 -5.97 20.74
C GLN A 613 44.07 -4.58 20.96
N THR A 614 44.03 -3.74 19.93
CA THR A 614 43.38 -2.42 19.96
C THR A 614 42.63 -2.16 18.67
N LEU A 615 41.41 -1.64 18.78
CA LEU A 615 40.53 -1.40 17.64
C LEU A 615 40.90 -0.09 16.93
N LYS A 616 41.35 -0.19 15.68
CA LYS A 616 41.50 0.99 14.80
C LYS A 616 40.13 1.36 14.23
N ILE A 617 39.77 2.64 14.29
CA ILE A 617 38.47 3.13 13.82
C ILE A 617 38.22 2.78 12.33
N SER A 618 39.26 2.80 11.50
CA SER A 618 39.17 2.53 10.06
C SER A 618 38.90 1.07 9.67
N SER A 619 39.14 0.09 10.55
CA SER A 619 39.00 -1.33 10.17
C SER A 619 37.55 -1.78 9.94
N LEU A 620 36.59 -1.07 10.53
CA LEU A 620 35.14 -1.32 10.36
C LEU A 620 34.48 -0.28 9.45
N ASP A 621 34.97 0.97 9.46
CA ASP A 621 34.30 2.08 8.78
C ASP A 621 34.49 2.00 7.25
N ASP A 622 35.69 1.72 6.73
CA ASP A 622 35.95 1.74 5.27
C ASP A 622 35.15 0.69 4.48
N PRO A 623 35.09 -0.61 4.89
CA PRO A 623 34.35 -1.62 4.14
C PRO A 623 32.83 -1.36 4.11
N ILE A 624 32.28 -0.87 5.22
CA ILE A 624 30.84 -0.63 5.32
C ILE A 624 30.43 0.66 4.61
N ILE A 625 31.29 1.69 4.61
CA ILE A 625 31.09 2.90 3.81
C ILE A 625 31.03 2.53 2.33
N LYS A 626 31.92 1.67 1.83
CA LYS A 626 31.89 1.22 0.43
C LYS A 626 30.56 0.54 0.08
N THR A 627 30.07 -0.35 0.93
CA THR A 627 28.78 -1.03 0.73
C THR A 627 27.60 -0.05 0.79
N TYR A 628 27.67 0.93 1.69
CA TYR A 628 26.68 1.98 1.83
C TYR A 628 26.61 2.89 0.59
N GLU A 629 27.75 3.29 0.01
CA GLU A 629 27.77 4.09 -1.21
C GLU A 629 27.13 3.35 -2.40
N THR A 630 27.40 2.04 -2.57
CA THR A 630 26.70 1.24 -3.59
C THR A 630 25.19 1.19 -3.36
N ILE A 631 24.74 1.08 -2.11
CA ILE A 631 23.30 1.12 -1.78
C ILE A 631 22.71 2.50 -2.07
N LYS A 632 23.46 3.57 -1.81
CA LYS A 632 23.05 4.95 -2.08
C LYS A 632 22.87 5.20 -3.57
N GLU A 633 23.77 4.69 -4.41
CA GLU A 633 23.62 4.71 -5.88
C GLU A 633 22.35 3.95 -6.33
N ASP A 634 22.11 2.75 -5.78
CA ASP A 634 20.90 1.96 -6.07
C ASP A 634 19.61 2.71 -5.64
N LEU A 635 19.66 3.41 -4.50
CA LEU A 635 18.57 4.25 -4.01
C LEU A 635 18.33 5.43 -4.96
N GLU A 636 19.36 6.17 -5.34
CA GLU A 636 19.25 7.29 -6.27
C GLU A 636 18.68 6.86 -7.62
N LYS A 637 19.14 5.72 -8.15
CA LYS A 637 18.60 5.12 -9.37
C LYS A 637 17.10 4.82 -9.26
N TYR A 638 16.66 4.22 -8.15
CA TYR A 638 15.24 3.91 -7.92
C TYR A 638 14.36 5.17 -7.92
N PHE A 639 14.78 6.24 -7.23
CA PHE A 639 14.02 7.49 -7.21
C PHE A 639 14.02 8.26 -8.55
N ASN A 640 15.00 8.02 -9.43
CA ASN A 640 15.08 8.68 -10.73
C ASN A 640 14.36 7.92 -11.86
N GLU A 641 14.34 6.59 -11.82
CA GLU A 641 13.82 5.74 -12.90
C GLU A 641 12.37 5.23 -12.65
N ASP A 642 11.86 5.28 -11.41
CA ASP A 642 10.53 4.76 -11.09
C ASP A 642 9.40 5.63 -11.66
N PRO A 643 8.34 5.04 -12.26
CA PRO A 643 7.19 5.79 -12.79
C PRO A 643 6.45 6.64 -11.74
N GLU A 644 6.57 6.31 -10.45
CA GLU A 644 5.96 7.01 -9.32
C GLU A 644 6.97 7.95 -8.60
N SER A 645 8.12 8.25 -9.24
CA SER A 645 9.20 9.10 -8.70
C SER A 645 8.71 10.44 -8.13
N GLU A 646 7.76 11.11 -8.79
CA GLU A 646 7.16 12.37 -8.30
C GLU A 646 6.41 12.21 -6.96
N ILE A 647 5.82 11.04 -6.69
CA ILE A 647 5.14 10.75 -5.41
C ILE A 647 6.17 10.39 -4.35
N LEU A 648 7.19 9.62 -4.74
CA LEU A 648 8.18 9.07 -3.84
C LEU A 648 9.18 10.13 -3.35
N ILE A 649 9.50 11.16 -4.15
CA ILE A 649 10.57 12.12 -3.85
C ILE A 649 10.45 12.80 -2.48
N GLN A 650 9.22 13.01 -1.98
CA GLN A 650 8.97 13.55 -0.64
C GLN A 650 9.53 12.67 0.50
N TRP A 651 9.65 11.36 0.26
CA TRP A 651 10.16 10.38 1.21
C TRP A 651 11.66 10.12 1.06
N LYS A 652 12.30 10.60 -0.02
CA LYS A 652 13.71 10.33 -0.33
C LYS A 652 14.63 10.68 0.85
N GLY A 653 14.55 11.92 1.33
CA GLY A 653 15.39 12.39 2.44
C GLY A 653 15.17 11.61 3.74
N ASN A 654 13.93 11.15 4.00
CA ASN A 654 13.65 10.30 5.14
C ASN A 654 14.37 8.95 5.01
N PHE A 655 14.18 8.24 3.89
CA PHE A 655 14.82 6.92 3.67
C PHE A 655 16.35 6.98 3.58
N GLU A 656 16.93 8.05 3.03
CA GLU A 656 18.37 8.32 3.10
C GLU A 656 18.83 8.45 4.55
N ASN A 657 18.11 9.24 5.36
CA ASN A 657 18.41 9.37 6.78
C ASN A 657 18.22 8.04 7.53
N LYS A 658 17.22 7.22 7.17
CA LYS A 658 17.03 5.88 7.75
C LYS A 658 18.24 4.98 7.51
N LEU A 659 18.78 4.97 6.28
CA LEU A 659 19.96 4.18 5.94
C LEU A 659 21.21 4.71 6.65
N LEU A 660 21.32 6.04 6.78
CA LEU A 660 22.42 6.68 7.51
C LEU A 660 22.42 6.30 8.99
N ILE A 661 21.28 6.45 9.68
CA ILE A 661 21.12 6.05 11.09
C ILE A 661 21.40 4.56 11.26
N LEU A 662 20.91 3.72 10.35
CA LEU A 662 21.17 2.28 10.39
C LEU A 662 22.68 1.99 10.30
N LYS A 663 23.39 2.63 9.35
CA LYS A 663 24.84 2.49 9.19
C LYS A 663 25.58 2.87 10.48
N GLU A 664 25.27 4.04 11.05
CA GLU A 664 25.91 4.54 12.27
C GLU A 664 25.64 3.64 13.48
N THR A 665 24.40 3.17 13.62
CA THR A 665 24.00 2.24 14.69
C THR A 665 24.75 0.92 14.57
N LEU A 666 24.82 0.34 13.37
CA LEU A 666 25.54 -0.91 13.11
C LEU A 666 27.04 -0.77 13.44
N ILE A 667 27.67 0.35 13.05
CA ILE A 667 29.07 0.64 13.37
C ILE A 667 29.28 0.74 14.88
N SER A 668 28.43 1.51 15.57
CA SER A 668 28.51 1.72 17.02
C SER A 668 28.36 0.41 17.79
N ASP A 669 27.34 -0.39 17.43
CA ASP A 669 27.11 -1.70 18.03
C ASP A 669 28.26 -2.67 17.76
N ALA A 670 28.79 -2.71 16.53
CA ALA A 670 29.95 -3.53 16.19
C ALA A 670 31.19 -3.14 17.01
N LYS A 671 31.47 -1.84 17.14
CA LYS A 671 32.59 -1.31 17.94
C LYS A 671 32.43 -1.69 19.42
N ARG A 672 31.22 -1.56 19.97
CA ARG A 672 30.91 -1.95 21.36
C ARG A 672 31.15 -3.44 21.59
N GLU A 673 30.60 -4.30 20.74
CA GLU A 673 30.75 -5.75 20.90
C GLU A 673 32.20 -6.22 20.70
N ALA A 674 32.91 -5.62 19.74
CA ALA A 674 34.30 -5.95 19.51
C ALA A 674 35.22 -5.47 20.66
N ASN A 675 34.99 -4.29 21.23
CA ASN A 675 35.69 -3.83 22.43
C ASN A 675 35.44 -4.76 23.63
N LYS A 676 34.19 -5.21 23.83
CA LYS A 676 33.90 -6.24 24.84
C LYS A 676 34.72 -7.51 24.60
N CYS A 677 34.79 -7.99 23.36
CA CYS A 677 35.59 -9.16 23.00
C CYS A 677 37.09 -8.96 23.28
N ILE A 678 37.63 -7.76 23.01
CA ILE A 678 39.02 -7.41 23.33
C ILE A 678 39.25 -7.46 24.84
N THR A 679 38.42 -6.78 25.64
CA THR A 679 38.57 -6.78 27.11
C THR A 679 38.46 -8.20 27.71
N LEU A 680 37.57 -9.03 27.15
CA LEU A 680 37.47 -10.45 27.51
C LEU A 680 38.76 -11.20 27.17
N LYS A 681 39.31 -10.98 25.96
CA LYS A 681 40.55 -11.61 25.52
C LYS A 681 41.75 -11.18 26.37
N GLU A 682 41.89 -9.91 26.71
CA GLU A 682 42.95 -9.39 27.60
C GLU A 682 42.89 -10.01 29.00
N SER A 683 41.67 -10.16 29.52
CA SER A 683 41.43 -10.82 30.82
C SER A 683 41.82 -12.30 30.77
N GLN A 684 41.47 -12.99 29.67
CA GLN A 684 41.85 -14.38 29.42
C GLN A 684 43.37 -14.54 29.26
N GLU A 685 44.03 -13.67 28.48
CA GLU A 685 45.49 -13.68 28.30
C GLU A 685 46.25 -13.46 29.61
N THR A 686 45.70 -12.65 30.52
CA THR A 686 46.26 -12.42 31.86
C THR A 686 46.19 -13.69 32.71
N LEU A 687 45.10 -14.46 32.61
CA LEU A 687 44.95 -15.77 33.24
C LEU A 687 45.87 -16.81 32.61
N ASP A 688 45.92 -16.88 31.28
CA ASP A 688 46.76 -17.82 30.54
C ASP A 688 48.25 -17.60 30.84
N LYS A 689 48.70 -16.33 31.00
CA LYS A 689 50.06 -16.01 31.45
C LYS A 689 50.44 -16.66 32.78
N LYS A 690 49.50 -16.83 33.71
CA LYS A 690 49.73 -17.53 34.98
C LYS A 690 49.81 -19.05 34.79
N LYS A 691 48.99 -19.61 33.89
CA LYS A 691 49.00 -21.05 33.55
C LYS A 691 50.28 -21.45 32.79
N MET A 692 50.83 -20.57 31.96
CA MET A 692 52.05 -20.81 31.18
C MET A 692 53.26 -21.24 32.02
N GLY A 693 53.37 -20.79 33.27
CA GLY A 693 54.48 -21.17 34.15
C GLY A 693 54.53 -22.67 34.42
N TYR A 694 53.37 -23.28 34.70
CA TYR A 694 53.25 -24.72 34.93
C TYR A 694 53.41 -25.52 33.63
N GLU A 695 52.82 -25.03 32.52
CA GLU A 695 52.90 -25.71 31.22
C GLU A 695 54.34 -25.77 30.67
N ASN A 696 55.12 -24.69 30.81
CA ASN A 696 56.51 -24.66 30.34
C ASN A 696 57.40 -25.65 31.12
N GLU A 697 57.21 -25.75 32.44
CA GLU A 697 57.94 -26.70 33.29
C GLU A 697 57.57 -28.15 32.91
N LEU A 698 56.29 -28.43 32.69
CA LEU A 698 55.80 -29.73 32.21
C LEU A 698 56.37 -30.10 30.83
N LEU A 699 56.37 -29.18 29.87
CA LEU A 699 56.98 -29.42 28.56
C LEU A 699 58.48 -29.71 28.67
N LYS A 700 59.20 -29.03 29.59
CA LYS A 700 60.63 -29.27 29.81
C LYS A 700 60.88 -30.68 30.37
N ARG A 701 60.17 -31.08 31.42
CA ARG A 701 60.33 -32.41 32.04
C ARG A 701 59.90 -33.54 31.10
N SER A 702 58.84 -33.35 30.31
CA SER A 702 58.44 -34.33 29.28
C SER A 702 59.53 -34.54 28.23
N ARG A 703 60.29 -33.49 27.88
CA ARG A 703 61.43 -33.55 26.96
C ARG A 703 62.62 -34.30 27.56
N GLU A 704 62.93 -34.05 28.83
CA GLU A 704 63.97 -34.78 29.56
C GLU A 704 63.64 -36.29 29.59
N LEU A 705 62.39 -36.65 29.88
CA LEU A 705 61.92 -38.04 29.81
C LEU A 705 62.00 -38.62 28.39
N ALA A 706 61.66 -37.85 27.36
CA ALA A 706 61.72 -38.30 25.98
C ALA A 706 63.18 -38.60 25.55
N LEU A 707 64.15 -37.80 26.01
CA LEU A 707 65.58 -38.04 25.76
C LEU A 707 66.08 -39.35 26.41
N ASP A 708 65.61 -39.68 27.62
CA ASP A 708 65.94 -40.92 28.34
C ASP A 708 65.37 -42.20 27.70
N VAL A 709 64.30 -42.03 26.91
CA VAL A 709 63.58 -43.12 26.22
C VAL A 709 64.00 -43.25 24.75
N LYS A 710 64.60 -42.21 24.16
CA LYS A 710 65.03 -42.15 22.77
C LYS A 710 66.00 -43.29 22.43
N GLY A 711 65.65 -44.11 21.44
CA GLY A 711 66.46 -45.26 20.98
C GLY A 711 66.11 -46.61 21.63
N LYS A 712 65.17 -46.66 22.58
CA LYS A 712 64.60 -47.92 23.11
C LYS A 712 63.31 -48.23 22.33
N ALA A 713 63.21 -49.40 21.70
CA ALA A 713 62.00 -49.82 20.98
C ALA A 713 60.91 -50.22 21.99
N LEU A 714 60.15 -49.23 22.48
CA LEU A 714 59.03 -49.43 23.41
C LEU A 714 57.70 -49.45 22.64
N SER A 715 56.75 -50.23 23.13
CA SER A 715 55.35 -50.24 22.68
C SER A 715 54.59 -48.99 23.12
N GLU A 716 53.44 -48.72 22.51
CA GLU A 716 52.61 -47.56 22.83
C GLU A 716 52.04 -47.64 24.26
N GLU A 717 51.68 -48.84 24.73
CA GLU A 717 51.23 -49.07 26.10
C GLU A 717 52.33 -48.74 27.12
N GLU A 718 53.58 -49.11 26.84
CA GLU A 718 54.74 -48.82 27.72
C GLU A 718 55.09 -47.33 27.77
N LEU A 719 54.92 -46.60 26.66
CA LEU A 719 55.09 -45.14 26.62
C LEU A 719 54.00 -44.44 27.45
N GLN A 720 52.76 -44.91 27.35
CA GLN A 720 51.63 -44.39 28.13
C GLN A 720 51.84 -44.62 29.63
N GLU A 721 52.32 -45.80 30.03
CA GLU A 721 52.57 -46.12 31.44
C GLU A 721 53.66 -45.22 32.06
N LYS A 722 54.79 -45.04 31.36
CA LYS A 722 55.86 -44.13 31.81
C LYS A 722 55.42 -42.67 31.89
N PHE A 723 54.64 -42.21 30.91
CA PHE A 723 54.08 -40.86 30.95
C PHE A 723 53.09 -40.70 32.11
N ASN A 724 52.23 -41.69 32.35
CA ASN A 724 51.26 -41.65 33.44
C ASN A 724 51.94 -41.61 34.83
N GLN A 725 53.06 -42.31 35.00
CA GLN A 725 53.85 -42.26 36.26
C GLN A 725 54.36 -40.84 36.54
N LEU A 726 55.03 -40.20 35.56
CA LEU A 726 55.47 -38.81 35.71
C LEU A 726 54.28 -37.85 35.85
N TRP A 727 53.21 -38.05 35.09
CA TRP A 727 52.02 -37.21 35.14
C TRP A 727 51.39 -37.15 36.54
N ASN A 728 51.30 -38.29 37.22
CA ASN A 728 50.73 -38.35 38.56
C ASN A 728 51.60 -37.62 39.60
N GLU A 729 52.92 -37.74 39.51
CA GLU A 729 53.86 -36.98 40.35
C GLU A 729 53.72 -35.48 40.11
N TRP A 730 53.56 -35.06 38.86
CA TRP A 730 53.42 -33.65 38.50
C TRP A 730 52.10 -33.03 38.94
N VAL A 731 50.99 -33.74 38.77
CA VAL A 731 49.68 -33.29 39.27
C VAL A 731 49.73 -33.11 40.78
N TYR A 732 50.43 -33.99 41.49
CA TYR A 732 50.67 -33.86 42.92
C TYR A 732 51.50 -32.61 43.27
N ASP A 733 52.62 -32.38 42.59
CA ASP A 733 53.46 -31.18 42.79
C ASP A 733 52.66 -29.88 42.57
N VAL A 734 51.87 -29.79 41.50
CA VAL A 734 51.04 -28.60 41.20
C VAL A 734 49.93 -28.42 42.24
N SER A 735 49.32 -29.52 42.69
CA SER A 735 48.30 -29.48 43.75
C SER A 735 48.85 -28.99 45.09
N SER A 736 50.10 -29.32 45.41
CA SER A 736 50.74 -28.97 46.69
C SER A 736 51.23 -27.51 46.77
N ASN A 737 51.43 -26.85 45.62
CA ASN A 737 51.91 -25.45 45.52
C ASN A 737 50.79 -24.41 45.36
N LEU A 738 49.51 -24.84 45.41
CA LEU A 738 48.36 -23.96 45.28
C LEU A 738 48.11 -23.13 46.56
N PRO A 739 48.13 -21.79 46.51
CA PRO A 739 47.74 -20.98 47.66
C PRO A 739 46.24 -21.16 47.98
N PRO A 740 45.83 -21.11 49.25
CA PRO A 740 44.42 -21.17 49.62
C PRO A 740 43.67 -19.96 49.04
N THR A 741 42.66 -20.23 48.21
CA THR A 741 41.80 -19.20 47.60
C THR A 741 40.84 -18.65 48.65
N MET A 742 40.79 -17.33 48.79
CA MET A 742 39.83 -16.65 49.67
C MET A 742 38.45 -16.67 48.99
N GLU A 743 37.48 -17.36 49.57
CA GLU A 743 36.12 -17.43 49.02
C GLU A 743 35.41 -16.07 49.15
N PRO A 744 34.82 -15.53 48.07
CA PRO A 744 34.00 -14.32 48.15
C PRO A 744 32.73 -14.62 48.95
N ASN A 745 32.38 -13.74 49.89
CA ASN A 745 31.16 -13.87 50.67
C ASN A 745 30.00 -13.17 49.95
N ILE A 746 29.54 -13.80 48.86
CA ILE A 746 28.51 -13.26 47.95
C ILE A 746 27.21 -12.94 48.71
N GLU A 747 26.87 -13.74 49.73
CA GLU A 747 25.73 -13.47 50.60
C GLU A 747 25.91 -12.16 51.38
N VAL A 748 27.07 -11.92 51.98
CA VAL A 748 27.37 -10.68 52.72
C VAL A 748 27.40 -9.47 51.79
N ASP A 749 27.95 -9.61 50.58
CA ASP A 749 27.92 -8.54 49.58
C ASP A 749 26.48 -8.18 49.19
N SER A 750 25.64 -9.18 48.96
CA SER A 750 24.22 -8.99 48.64
C SER A 750 23.48 -8.28 49.78
N GLU A 751 23.77 -8.63 51.03
CA GLU A 751 23.18 -8.02 52.22
C GLU A 751 23.65 -6.58 52.39
N ASN A 752 24.95 -6.32 52.23
CA ASN A 752 25.54 -4.99 52.37
C ASN A 752 24.98 -4.01 51.32
N ILE A 753 24.90 -4.42 50.06
CA ILE A 753 24.37 -3.57 48.98
C ILE A 753 22.89 -3.26 49.20
N LEU A 754 22.09 -4.25 49.60
CA LEU A 754 20.68 -4.01 49.92
C LEU A 754 20.52 -3.07 51.12
N LEU A 755 21.36 -3.22 52.16
CA LEU A 755 21.35 -2.35 53.34
C LEU A 755 21.77 -0.92 53.01
N GLU A 756 22.77 -0.75 52.14
CA GLU A 756 23.24 0.55 51.68
C GLU A 756 22.20 1.26 50.80
N HIS A 757 21.60 0.54 49.85
CA HIS A 757 20.63 1.10 48.93
C HIS A 757 19.31 1.47 49.63
N PHE A 758 18.86 0.67 50.60
CA PHE A 758 17.63 0.90 51.37
C PHE A 758 17.89 1.47 52.77
N ILE A 759 19.00 2.17 52.99
CA ILE A 759 19.44 2.65 54.32
C ILE A 759 18.41 3.50 55.08
N LYS A 760 17.47 4.12 54.35
CA LYS A 760 16.39 4.96 54.91
C LYS A 760 15.18 4.16 55.40
N GLU A 761 15.08 2.86 55.10
CA GLU A 761 13.94 2.00 55.43
C GLU A 761 14.19 1.17 56.71
N LYS A 762 13.55 1.57 57.83
CA LYS A 762 13.76 0.98 59.17
C LYS A 762 13.48 -0.53 59.30
N ASN A 763 12.82 -1.14 58.31
CA ASN A 763 12.36 -2.53 58.35
C ASN A 763 13.28 -3.55 57.63
N MET A 764 14.35 -3.12 56.95
CA MET A 764 15.22 -4.00 56.16
C MET A 764 15.88 -5.12 56.98
N VAL A 765 16.39 -4.79 58.17
CA VAL A 765 17.08 -5.75 59.06
C VAL A 765 16.15 -6.85 59.57
N ASN A 766 14.86 -6.53 59.79
CA ASN A 766 13.86 -7.52 60.17
C ASN A 766 13.42 -8.36 58.95
N LEU A 767 13.32 -7.77 57.75
CA LEU A 767 12.92 -8.48 56.54
C LEU A 767 13.94 -9.55 56.10
N LEU A 768 15.24 -9.24 56.22
CA LEU A 768 16.35 -10.18 56.00
C LEU A 768 16.27 -11.40 56.94
N LYS A 769 15.80 -11.21 58.19
CA LYS A 769 15.65 -12.29 59.19
C LYS A 769 14.38 -13.13 59.05
N THR A 770 13.32 -12.63 58.40
CA THR A 770 11.97 -13.24 58.50
C THR A 770 11.50 -13.98 57.23
N ASN A 771 12.11 -13.76 56.05
CA ASN A 771 11.54 -14.23 54.79
C ASN A 771 12.05 -15.61 54.31
N SER A 772 11.28 -16.66 54.66
CA SER A 772 11.53 -18.10 54.46
C SER A 772 11.27 -18.64 53.03
N GLY A 773 11.93 -18.07 52.02
CA GLY A 773 12.02 -18.70 50.69
C GLY A 773 10.76 -18.67 49.79
N LYS A 774 9.81 -17.76 50.04
CA LYS A 774 8.62 -17.60 49.17
C LYS A 774 8.96 -16.86 47.87
N LYS A 775 8.32 -17.25 46.75
CA LYS A 775 8.33 -16.50 45.47
C LYS A 775 7.71 -15.12 45.70
N PHE A 776 8.27 -14.08 45.07
CA PHE A 776 7.67 -12.75 45.11
C PHE A 776 6.27 -12.79 44.49
N GLN A 777 5.29 -12.30 45.24
CA GLN A 777 3.91 -12.14 44.79
C GLN A 777 3.49 -10.72 45.13
N VAL A 778 2.88 -10.04 44.17
CA VAL A 778 2.41 -8.68 44.36
C VAL A 778 1.26 -8.69 45.37
N LYS A 779 1.45 -7.97 46.48
CA LYS A 779 0.41 -7.71 47.49
C LYS A 779 -0.04 -6.27 47.32
N TYR A 780 -1.13 -6.07 46.59
CA TYR A 780 -1.59 -4.74 46.21
C TYR A 780 -1.73 -3.77 47.40
N ASP A 781 -2.24 -4.22 48.54
CA ASP A 781 -2.43 -3.39 49.75
C ASP A 781 -1.12 -2.85 50.37
N GLU A 782 0.00 -3.51 50.10
CA GLU A 782 1.31 -3.18 50.70
C GLU A 782 2.32 -2.65 49.68
N HIS A 783 2.19 -3.10 48.43
CA HIS A 783 3.13 -2.84 47.33
C HIS A 783 2.70 -1.66 46.46
N VAL A 784 1.44 -1.24 46.56
CA VAL A 784 0.86 -0.22 45.69
C VAL A 784 0.20 0.87 46.53
N LYS A 785 0.53 2.11 46.23
CA LYS A 785 -0.06 3.30 46.87
C LYS A 785 -0.89 4.06 45.86
N MET A 786 -2.20 4.04 46.07
CA MET A 786 -3.17 4.81 45.26
C MET A 786 -3.04 6.32 45.50
N SER A 787 -3.22 7.11 44.45
CA SER A 787 -3.26 8.56 44.55
C SER A 787 -4.51 9.05 45.25
N LYS A 788 -4.39 10.19 45.97
CA LYS A 788 -5.50 10.83 46.69
C LYS A 788 -6.07 11.94 45.82
N THR A 789 -7.38 11.90 45.56
CA THR A 789 -8.07 12.96 44.81
C THR A 789 -8.96 13.76 45.77
N TYR A 790 -8.34 14.49 46.72
CA TYR A 790 -8.96 15.17 47.88
C TYR A 790 -9.13 14.31 49.15
N VAL A 791 -9.17 14.99 50.30
CA VAL A 791 -8.83 14.52 51.66
C VAL A 791 -9.65 13.30 52.18
N ILE A 792 -10.69 12.83 51.48
CA ILE A 792 -11.66 11.85 52.03
C ILE A 792 -11.83 10.56 51.19
N TYR A 793 -11.38 10.47 49.92
CA TYR A 793 -11.55 9.25 49.11
C TYR A 793 -10.24 8.76 48.45
N ARG A 794 -9.87 7.50 48.69
CA ARG A 794 -8.82 6.78 47.93
C ARG A 794 -9.46 6.13 46.70
N LYS A 795 -8.86 6.29 45.52
CA LYS A 795 -9.24 5.50 44.33
C LYS A 795 -9.04 4.00 44.63
N GLN A 796 -9.99 3.16 44.21
CA GLN A 796 -9.84 1.70 44.26
C GLN A 796 -9.01 1.21 43.08
N LEU A 797 -8.35 0.07 43.27
CA LEU A 797 -7.59 -0.62 42.23
C LEU A 797 -8.58 -1.20 41.21
N GLU A 798 -8.41 -0.89 39.92
CA GLU A 798 -9.20 -1.49 38.84
C GLU A 798 -8.48 -2.68 38.22
N ALA A 799 -9.21 -3.59 37.55
CA ALA A 799 -8.61 -4.75 36.87
C ALA A 799 -7.49 -4.36 35.89
N GLY A 800 -7.62 -3.22 35.21
CA GLY A 800 -6.57 -2.70 34.33
C GLY A 800 -5.33 -2.19 35.08
N ASP A 801 -5.46 -1.71 36.32
CA ASP A 801 -4.32 -1.33 37.17
C ASP A 801 -3.58 -2.59 37.66
N GLU A 802 -4.32 -3.64 38.05
CA GLU A 802 -3.78 -4.94 38.46
C GLU A 802 -2.94 -5.59 37.36
N GLU A 803 -3.43 -5.57 36.12
CA GLU A 803 -2.75 -6.12 34.95
C GLU A 803 -1.50 -5.31 34.59
N LEU A 804 -1.55 -3.97 34.64
CA LEU A 804 -0.38 -3.09 34.46
C LEU A 804 0.74 -3.39 35.47
N ILE A 805 0.38 -3.62 36.73
CA ILE A 805 1.33 -3.98 37.79
C ILE A 805 1.96 -5.35 37.50
N HIS A 806 1.14 -6.33 37.14
CA HIS A 806 1.62 -7.67 36.79
C HIS A 806 2.55 -7.65 35.56
N MET A 807 2.20 -6.89 34.52
CA MET A 807 3.05 -6.67 33.34
C MET A 807 4.39 -6.04 33.71
N THR A 808 4.39 -5.02 34.58
CA THR A 808 5.61 -4.36 35.04
C THR A 808 6.52 -5.35 35.78
N THR A 809 5.97 -6.14 36.70
CA THR A 809 6.73 -7.17 37.42
C THR A 809 7.32 -8.21 36.46
N ASN A 810 6.55 -8.64 35.45
CA ASN A 810 7.03 -9.58 34.44
C ASN A 810 8.14 -8.98 33.55
N CYS A 811 8.04 -7.70 33.19
CA CYS A 811 9.09 -6.99 32.44
C CYS A 811 10.41 -6.98 33.23
N ILE A 812 10.35 -6.64 34.52
CA ILE A 812 11.52 -6.66 35.42
C ILE A 812 12.13 -8.06 35.50
N LEU A 813 11.30 -9.11 35.66
CA LEU A 813 11.78 -10.49 35.71
C LEU A 813 12.45 -10.91 34.40
N SER A 814 11.89 -10.51 33.26
CA SER A 814 12.46 -10.80 31.94
C SER A 814 13.81 -10.11 31.74
N ARG A 815 13.91 -8.80 32.03
CA ARG A 815 15.17 -8.05 31.93
C ARG A 815 16.23 -8.59 32.90
N PHE A 816 15.81 -9.01 34.10
CA PHE A 816 16.69 -9.67 35.05
C PHE A 816 17.26 -10.97 34.48
N ASP A 817 16.41 -11.85 33.94
CA ASP A 817 16.84 -13.15 33.40
C ASP A 817 17.78 -12.96 32.21
N GLU A 818 17.54 -11.97 31.34
CA GLU A 818 18.44 -11.61 30.24
C GLU A 818 19.80 -11.08 30.73
N THR A 819 19.80 -10.14 31.68
CA THR A 819 21.04 -9.55 32.23
C THR A 819 21.89 -10.61 32.91
N VAL A 820 21.29 -11.47 33.73
CA VAL A 820 22.03 -12.53 34.43
C VAL A 820 22.56 -13.58 33.45
N ALA A 821 21.79 -13.95 32.43
CA ALA A 821 22.28 -14.82 31.36
C ALA A 821 23.46 -14.19 30.60
N ASN A 822 23.44 -12.88 30.37
CA ASN A 822 24.56 -12.16 29.74
C ASN A 822 25.80 -12.09 30.64
N ILE A 823 25.63 -11.92 31.96
CA ILE A 823 26.75 -11.94 32.91
C ILE A 823 27.39 -13.34 32.94
N TRP A 824 26.58 -14.40 33.00
CA TRP A 824 27.06 -15.79 32.95
C TRP A 824 27.92 -16.09 31.71
N LYS A 825 27.48 -15.58 30.55
CA LYS A 825 28.18 -15.77 29.26
C LYS A 825 29.57 -15.11 29.20
N GLN A 826 29.91 -14.22 30.13
CA GLN A 826 31.21 -13.53 30.12
C GLN A 826 32.37 -14.41 30.61
N HIS A 827 32.10 -15.59 31.17
CA HIS A 827 33.11 -16.56 31.66
C HIS A 827 34.14 -15.93 32.62
N ARG A 828 33.75 -14.87 33.34
CA ARG A 828 34.52 -14.19 34.37
C ARG A 828 34.02 -14.55 35.76
N ASP A 829 34.82 -14.24 36.77
CA ASP A 829 34.40 -14.38 38.15
C ASP A 829 33.31 -13.37 38.54
N TYR A 830 32.62 -13.66 39.64
CA TYR A 830 31.65 -12.78 40.27
C TYR A 830 32.26 -11.39 40.56
N ASN A 831 31.49 -10.34 40.28
CA ASN A 831 31.82 -8.97 40.67
C ASN A 831 30.66 -8.36 41.45
N VAL A 832 30.98 -7.70 42.56
CA VAL A 832 30.03 -7.00 43.43
C VAL A 832 29.15 -5.99 42.67
N ASN A 833 29.66 -5.37 41.61
CA ASN A 833 28.93 -4.42 40.77
C ASN A 833 27.75 -5.05 40.01
N ASP A 834 27.75 -6.37 39.81
CA ASP A 834 26.67 -7.07 39.12
C ASP A 834 25.34 -7.01 39.90
N PHE A 835 25.39 -6.82 41.23
CA PHE A 835 24.20 -6.55 42.05
C PHE A 835 23.64 -5.13 41.86
N HIS A 836 24.49 -4.13 41.67
CA HIS A 836 24.04 -2.76 41.39
C HIS A 836 23.29 -2.66 40.06
N GLU A 837 23.66 -3.50 39.08
CA GLU A 837 22.96 -3.61 37.81
C GLU A 837 21.50 -4.08 37.98
N ILE A 838 21.29 -5.06 38.85
CA ILE A 838 19.95 -5.58 39.15
C ILE A 838 19.08 -4.50 39.79
N LEU A 839 19.65 -3.69 40.70
CA LEU A 839 18.92 -2.56 41.30
C LEU A 839 18.51 -1.52 40.25
N ARG A 840 19.42 -1.19 39.33
CA ARG A 840 19.14 -0.24 38.25
C ARG A 840 17.97 -0.69 37.38
N ILE A 841 17.89 -1.98 37.04
CA ILE A 841 16.75 -2.54 36.28
C ILE A 841 15.43 -2.30 37.01
N ILE A 842 15.39 -2.57 38.32
CA ILE A 842 14.17 -2.38 39.12
C ILE A 842 13.79 -0.88 39.16
N GLU A 843 14.77 0.02 39.28
CA GLU A 843 14.51 1.45 39.32
C GLU A 843 14.00 2.01 37.99
N GLU A 844 14.67 1.69 36.88
CA GLU A 844 14.31 2.15 35.54
C GLU A 844 12.90 1.69 35.15
N GLU A 845 12.59 0.41 35.33
CA GLU A 845 11.29 -0.16 34.97
C GLU A 845 10.16 0.36 35.86
N VAL A 846 10.42 0.60 37.16
CA VAL A 846 9.37 1.15 38.03
C VAL A 846 9.10 2.63 37.70
N ILE A 847 10.08 3.37 37.19
CA ILE A 847 9.92 4.79 36.80
C ILE A 847 9.27 4.93 35.43
N SER A 848 9.54 4.01 34.50
CA SER A 848 9.04 4.08 33.12
C SER A 848 7.54 3.79 32.98
N VAL A 849 6.89 3.20 33.99
CA VAL A 849 5.46 2.86 33.94
C VAL A 849 4.60 4.13 33.90
N PRO A 850 3.75 4.31 32.88
CA PRO A 850 2.84 5.45 32.80
C PRO A 850 1.63 5.20 33.72
N THR A 851 1.79 5.37 35.03
CA THR A 851 0.74 5.11 36.02
C THR A 851 -0.45 6.09 35.96
N LYS A 852 -0.40 7.09 35.06
CA LYS A 852 -1.40 8.16 34.91
C LYS A 852 -1.78 8.83 36.23
N GLU A 853 -0.82 8.94 37.15
CA GLU A 853 -1.01 9.44 38.51
C GLU A 853 -2.10 8.69 39.31
N ARG A 854 -2.49 7.45 38.95
CA ARG A 854 -3.50 6.65 39.69
C ARG A 854 -2.89 5.89 40.86
N PHE A 855 -1.71 5.32 40.65
CA PHE A 855 -0.99 4.57 41.68
C PHE A 855 0.52 4.78 41.56
N SER A 856 1.25 4.40 42.61
CA SER A 856 2.70 4.40 42.67
C SER A 856 3.18 3.16 43.40
N PHE A 857 4.29 2.57 42.96
CA PHE A 857 4.92 1.46 43.66
C PHE A 857 5.51 1.94 44.98
N THR A 858 5.27 1.20 46.05
CA THR A 858 5.83 1.54 47.37
C THR A 858 7.32 1.17 47.44
N SER A 859 8.04 1.76 48.38
CA SER A 859 9.41 1.32 48.70
C SER A 859 9.44 -0.16 49.12
N LYS A 860 8.36 -0.66 49.73
CA LYS A 860 8.19 -2.07 50.10
C LYS A 860 8.14 -3.00 48.88
N TYR A 861 7.49 -2.61 47.78
CA TYR A 861 7.54 -3.36 46.52
C TYR A 861 8.97 -3.50 45.98
N LYS A 862 9.68 -2.37 45.86
CA LYS A 862 11.07 -2.34 45.39
C LYS A 862 11.99 -3.20 46.27
N MET A 863 11.84 -3.08 47.58
CA MET A 863 12.63 -3.80 48.58
C MET A 863 12.40 -5.31 48.53
N GLU A 864 11.14 -5.77 48.54
CA GLU A 864 10.82 -7.20 48.51
C GLU A 864 11.18 -7.86 47.17
N LEU A 865 11.01 -7.14 46.05
CA LEU A 865 11.40 -7.60 44.73
C LEU A 865 12.93 -7.68 44.60
N ALA A 866 13.66 -6.64 45.02
CA ALA A 866 15.12 -6.63 45.02
C ALA A 866 15.69 -7.78 45.87
N LEU A 867 15.14 -8.03 47.05
CA LEU A 867 15.55 -9.14 47.91
C LEU A 867 15.31 -10.51 47.26
N CYS A 868 14.20 -10.69 46.55
CA CYS A 868 13.92 -11.91 45.78
C CYS A 868 14.93 -12.11 44.65
N LEU A 869 15.20 -11.05 43.87
CA LEU A 869 16.10 -11.10 42.72
C LEU A 869 17.57 -11.27 43.15
N PHE A 870 18.01 -10.58 44.19
CA PHE A 870 19.36 -10.71 44.75
C PHE A 870 19.62 -12.12 45.25
N ARG A 871 18.64 -12.79 45.85
CA ARG A 871 18.78 -14.20 46.25
C ARG A 871 18.91 -15.13 45.05
N ARG A 872 18.14 -14.90 43.97
CA ARG A 872 18.24 -15.67 42.72
C ARG A 872 19.60 -15.43 42.06
N ALA A 873 20.03 -14.17 42.01
CA ALA A 873 21.35 -13.79 41.50
C ALA A 873 22.49 -14.37 42.34
N SER A 874 22.41 -14.35 43.67
CA SER A 874 23.45 -14.91 44.56
C SER A 874 23.67 -16.40 44.30
N LYS A 875 22.60 -17.18 44.06
CA LYS A 875 22.74 -18.59 43.66
C LYS A 875 23.49 -18.74 42.34
N ILE A 876 23.12 -17.93 41.36
CA ILE A 876 23.74 -17.95 40.03
C ILE A 876 25.19 -17.49 40.11
N PHE A 877 25.50 -16.41 40.84
CA PHE A 877 26.86 -15.90 41.03
C PHE A 877 27.74 -16.88 41.82
N ASN A 878 27.18 -17.60 42.79
CA ASN A 878 27.87 -18.71 43.46
C ASN A 878 28.22 -19.84 42.48
N GLU A 879 27.29 -20.20 41.60
CA GLU A 879 27.55 -21.21 40.55
C GLU A 879 28.57 -20.70 39.52
N MET A 880 28.53 -19.41 39.16
CA MET A 880 29.53 -18.76 38.32
C MET A 880 30.91 -18.79 38.96
N HIS A 881 31.03 -18.41 40.24
CA HIS A 881 32.30 -18.44 40.98
C HIS A 881 32.85 -19.86 41.04
N LYS A 882 32.00 -20.86 41.33
CA LYS A 882 32.39 -22.28 41.31
C LYS A 882 32.86 -22.73 39.92
N ALA A 883 32.13 -22.36 38.87
CA ALA A 883 32.50 -22.69 37.49
C ALA A 883 33.82 -22.02 37.08
N PHE A 884 34.00 -20.74 37.43
CA PHE A 884 35.22 -19.98 37.20
C PHE A 884 36.40 -20.57 37.96
N LYS A 885 36.22 -20.93 39.25
CA LYS A 885 37.23 -21.61 40.07
C LYS A 885 37.62 -22.95 39.47
N THR A 886 36.64 -23.75 39.03
CA THR A 886 36.87 -25.05 38.38
C THR A 886 37.62 -24.91 37.05
N ALA A 887 37.25 -23.92 36.22
CA ALA A 887 37.89 -23.67 34.92
C ALA A 887 39.32 -23.09 35.04
N ASN A 888 39.63 -22.45 36.17
CA ASN A 888 40.92 -21.82 36.44
C ASN A 888 41.76 -22.57 37.48
N ASP A 889 41.30 -23.73 37.95
CA ASP A 889 42.08 -24.64 38.76
C ASP A 889 43.25 -25.18 37.90
N PRO A 890 44.52 -24.95 38.30
CA PRO A 890 45.69 -25.40 37.57
C PRO A 890 45.71 -26.92 37.35
N VAL A 891 45.24 -27.71 38.32
CA VAL A 891 45.20 -29.18 38.22
C VAL A 891 44.14 -29.62 37.21
N ILE A 892 42.93 -29.05 37.27
CA ILE A 892 41.85 -29.37 36.31
C ILE A 892 42.24 -28.92 34.90
N SER A 893 42.84 -27.73 34.77
CA SER A 893 43.32 -27.19 33.50
C SER A 893 44.49 -27.98 32.91
N LEU A 894 45.36 -28.56 33.74
CA LEU A 894 46.43 -29.46 33.27
C LEU A 894 45.86 -30.82 32.89
N GLN A 895 44.93 -31.35 33.69
CA GLN A 895 44.29 -32.65 33.43
C GLN A 895 43.54 -32.66 32.10
N SER A 896 42.88 -31.56 31.73
CA SER A 896 42.23 -31.42 30.42
C SER A 896 43.21 -31.37 29.24
N LYS A 897 44.48 -31.05 29.48
CA LYS A 897 45.57 -31.03 28.49
C LYS A 897 46.44 -32.29 28.52
N LYS A 898 46.16 -33.26 29.40
CA LYS A 898 46.98 -34.48 29.58
C LYS A 898 47.28 -35.18 28.25
N ASP A 899 46.27 -35.34 27.41
CA ASP A 899 46.41 -36.00 26.11
C ASP A 899 47.28 -35.19 25.14
N ASP A 900 47.23 -33.85 25.20
CA ASP A 900 48.09 -32.98 24.39
C ASP A 900 49.57 -33.12 24.78
N PHE A 901 49.84 -33.18 26.09
CA PHE A 901 51.19 -33.40 26.62
C PHE A 901 51.69 -34.82 26.34
N PHE A 902 50.81 -35.83 26.42
CA PHE A 902 51.15 -37.19 26.04
C PHE A 902 51.51 -37.29 24.55
N MET A 903 50.73 -36.64 23.69
CA MET A 903 51.01 -36.58 22.26
C MET A 903 52.34 -35.85 21.98
N SER A 904 52.63 -34.74 22.66
CA SER A 904 53.94 -34.06 22.57
C SER A 904 55.11 -34.96 22.98
N PHE A 905 54.96 -35.71 24.07
CA PHE A 905 55.92 -36.70 24.53
C PHE A 905 56.11 -37.83 23.50
N LYS A 906 55.01 -38.36 22.95
CA LYS A 906 55.00 -39.41 21.90
C LYS A 906 55.73 -38.94 20.64
N ILE A 907 55.42 -37.74 20.14
CA ILE A 907 56.07 -37.14 18.96
C ILE A 907 57.58 -37.01 19.21
N SER A 908 57.98 -36.55 20.40
CA SER A 908 59.39 -36.36 20.77
C SER A 908 60.18 -37.68 20.88
N CYS A 909 59.52 -38.80 21.16
CA CYS A 909 60.14 -40.12 21.27
C CYS A 909 60.37 -40.82 19.92
N GLN A 910 59.61 -40.49 18.87
CA GLN A 910 59.45 -41.33 17.66
C GLN A 910 60.29 -40.94 16.41
N GLY A 911 61.14 -39.90 16.46
CA GLY A 911 62.05 -39.58 15.33
C GLY A 911 61.32 -39.28 14.01
N ALA A 912 61.74 -39.81 12.86
CA ALA A 912 61.18 -39.51 11.52
C ALA A 912 59.67 -39.86 11.34
N THR A 913 59.10 -40.71 12.20
CA THR A 913 57.66 -40.95 12.32
C THR A 913 56.90 -39.76 12.96
N SER A 914 57.61 -38.71 13.39
CA SER A 914 57.07 -37.52 14.07
C SER A 914 56.16 -36.68 13.19
N ILE A 915 56.37 -36.62 11.87
CA ILE A 915 55.57 -35.74 11.00
C ILE A 915 54.11 -36.20 10.94
N LYS A 916 53.86 -37.52 10.87
CA LYS A 916 52.49 -38.05 10.87
C LYS A 916 51.77 -37.74 12.20
N SER A 917 52.42 -37.99 13.33
CA SER A 917 51.89 -37.68 14.66
C SER A 917 51.70 -36.17 14.90
N PHE A 918 52.53 -35.32 14.27
CA PHE A 918 52.38 -33.86 14.28
C PHE A 918 51.15 -33.40 13.48
N VAL A 919 50.92 -33.99 12.30
CA VAL A 919 49.73 -33.74 11.47
C VAL A 919 48.45 -34.18 12.19
N ASP A 920 48.45 -35.36 12.81
CA ASP A 920 47.30 -35.87 13.59
C ASP A 920 46.92 -34.90 14.71
N PHE A 921 47.92 -34.36 15.43
CA PHE A 921 47.69 -33.37 16.48
C PHE A 921 47.03 -32.09 15.94
N LEU A 922 47.57 -31.52 14.85
CA LEU A 922 46.98 -30.34 14.20
C LEU A 922 45.56 -30.59 13.74
N CYS A 923 45.30 -31.72 13.09
CA CYS A 923 43.96 -32.10 12.65
C CYS A 923 42.98 -32.22 13.83
N ASN A 924 43.41 -32.79 14.95
CA ASN A 924 42.59 -32.89 16.17
C ASN A 924 42.23 -31.53 16.77
N LYS A 925 43.11 -30.53 16.64
CA LYS A 925 42.82 -29.14 17.03
C LYS A 925 41.96 -28.41 16.01
N LEU A 926 42.11 -28.69 14.72
CA LEU A 926 41.31 -28.07 13.65
C LEU A 926 39.84 -28.49 13.72
N ILE A 927 39.54 -29.75 14.05
CA ILE A 927 38.16 -30.28 14.13
C ILE A 927 37.20 -29.39 14.94
N PRO A 928 37.46 -29.07 16.23
CA PRO A 928 36.59 -28.19 17.01
C PRO A 928 36.52 -26.75 16.48
N ALA A 929 37.63 -26.22 15.96
CA ALA A 929 37.69 -24.86 15.42
C ALA A 929 36.84 -24.73 14.15
N VAL A 930 36.93 -25.71 13.24
CA VAL A 930 36.12 -25.81 12.01
C VAL A 930 34.64 -25.99 12.37
N SER A 931 34.31 -26.90 13.28
CA SER A 931 32.92 -27.14 13.71
C SER A 931 32.24 -25.88 14.25
N THR A 932 32.95 -25.13 15.09
CA THR A 932 32.45 -23.87 15.69
C THR A 932 32.29 -22.77 14.64
N THR A 933 33.21 -22.69 13.69
CA THR A 933 33.16 -21.72 12.58
C THR A 933 31.98 -22.00 11.66
N ILE A 934 31.77 -23.28 11.29
CA ILE A 934 30.60 -23.71 10.53
C ILE A 934 29.33 -23.33 11.26
N TRP A 935 29.24 -23.60 12.57
CA TRP A 935 28.07 -23.26 13.37
C TRP A 935 27.71 -21.77 13.28
N LYS A 936 28.69 -20.86 13.40
CA LYS A 936 28.47 -19.41 13.31
C LYS A 936 28.01 -18.96 11.91
N ILE A 937 28.64 -19.50 10.86
CA ILE A 937 28.29 -19.17 9.47
C ILE A 937 26.91 -19.71 9.10
N MET A 938 26.55 -20.89 9.63
CA MET A 938 25.27 -21.55 9.36
C MET A 938 24.07 -20.72 9.83
N ALA A 939 24.14 -20.06 10.98
CA ALA A 939 23.06 -19.20 11.45
C ALA A 939 22.73 -18.07 10.45
N ILE A 940 23.75 -17.43 9.89
CA ILE A 940 23.58 -16.37 8.88
C ILE A 940 23.00 -16.94 7.59
N ARG A 941 23.54 -18.05 7.07
CA ARG A 941 23.05 -18.67 5.83
C ARG A 941 21.62 -19.17 5.92
N ILE A 942 21.22 -19.71 7.07
CA ILE A 942 19.84 -20.14 7.28
C ILE A 942 18.91 -18.92 7.29
N ALA A 943 19.29 -17.82 7.95
CA ALA A 943 18.52 -16.58 7.91
C ALA A 943 18.40 -16.02 6.47
N GLU A 944 19.48 -16.04 5.68
CA GLU A 944 19.48 -15.65 4.27
C GLU A 944 18.53 -16.51 3.42
N ASP A 945 18.62 -17.83 3.55
CA ASP A 945 17.77 -18.76 2.79
C ASP A 945 16.30 -18.66 3.22
N MET A 946 16.02 -18.42 4.50
CA MET A 946 14.67 -18.14 4.96
C MET A 946 14.13 -16.84 4.35
N GLN A 947 14.92 -15.77 4.27
CA GLN A 947 14.48 -14.55 3.59
C GLN A 947 14.31 -14.72 2.08
N ALA A 948 15.07 -15.62 1.44
CA ALA A 948 14.92 -15.88 0.02
C ALA A 948 13.72 -16.78 -0.30
N THR A 949 13.47 -17.79 0.53
CA THR A 949 12.55 -18.90 0.21
C THR A 949 11.25 -18.90 1.00
N CYS A 950 11.20 -18.29 2.19
CA CYS A 950 9.99 -18.20 3.00
C CYS A 950 9.22 -16.91 2.68
N PRO A 951 7.99 -17.00 2.16
CA PRO A 951 7.17 -15.84 1.84
C PRO A 951 6.87 -14.90 3.02
N GLU A 952 6.94 -15.40 4.25
CA GLU A 952 6.70 -14.63 5.47
C GLU A 952 7.84 -13.67 5.81
N PHE A 953 9.07 -14.02 5.39
CA PHE A 953 10.30 -13.28 5.72
C PHE A 953 10.89 -12.52 4.52
N ASN A 954 10.37 -12.73 3.31
CA ASN A 954 10.90 -12.14 2.07
C ASN A 954 10.36 -10.74 1.72
N GLY A 955 9.90 -9.97 2.71
CA GLY A 955 9.27 -8.66 2.51
C GLY A 955 9.41 -7.73 3.70
N ASN A 956 8.47 -6.78 3.83
CA ASN A 956 8.43 -5.84 4.96
C ASN A 956 7.66 -6.43 6.16
N ARG A 957 7.70 -5.71 7.28
CA ARG A 957 6.97 -6.07 8.50
C ARG A 957 5.47 -6.24 8.28
N ALA A 958 4.84 -5.44 7.42
CA ALA A 958 3.42 -5.59 7.07
C ALA A 958 3.13 -6.93 6.39
N LYS A 959 4.06 -7.44 5.58
CA LYS A 959 3.97 -8.79 5.00
C LYS A 959 4.06 -9.87 6.07
N LEU A 960 4.97 -9.75 7.03
CA LEU A 960 5.04 -10.66 8.18
C LEU A 960 3.72 -10.63 8.97
N GLU A 961 3.19 -9.44 9.26
CA GLU A 961 1.91 -9.27 9.96
C GLU A 961 0.76 -9.94 9.20
N LYS A 962 0.71 -9.83 7.87
CA LYS A 962 -0.27 -10.56 7.03
C LYS A 962 -0.21 -12.07 7.25
N TYR A 963 0.99 -12.67 7.31
CA TYR A 963 1.13 -14.12 7.58
C TYR A 963 0.83 -14.50 9.04
N ILE A 964 1.15 -13.62 9.99
CA ILE A 964 0.73 -13.77 11.38
C ILE A 964 -0.80 -13.81 11.47
N LEU A 965 -1.50 -12.88 10.80
CA LEU A 965 -2.96 -12.85 10.76
C LEU A 965 -3.54 -14.11 10.09
N ILE A 966 -2.92 -14.61 9.01
CA ILE A 966 -3.31 -15.90 8.42
C ILE A 966 -3.19 -17.03 9.45
N SER A 967 -2.04 -17.12 10.14
CA SER A 967 -1.79 -18.16 11.15
C SER A 967 -2.75 -18.07 12.33
N LEU A 968 -3.02 -16.86 12.82
CA LEU A 968 -3.97 -16.62 13.92
C LEU A 968 -5.39 -17.03 13.51
N ALA A 969 -5.80 -16.70 12.29
CA ALA A 969 -7.10 -17.11 11.76
C ALA A 969 -7.18 -18.63 11.54
N GLU A 970 -6.08 -19.28 11.16
CA GLU A 970 -6.01 -20.74 11.05
C GLU A 970 -6.11 -21.43 12.42
N GLU A 971 -5.40 -20.94 13.43
CA GLU A 971 -5.34 -21.51 14.78
C GLU A 971 -6.59 -21.24 15.64
N GLU A 972 -7.28 -20.12 15.43
CA GLU A 972 -8.48 -19.69 16.19
C GLU A 972 -8.28 -19.70 17.72
N ASN A 973 -7.06 -19.40 18.18
CA ASN A 973 -6.73 -19.36 19.60
C ASN A 973 -6.80 -17.92 20.14
N PHE A 974 -7.74 -17.66 21.06
CA PHE A 974 -7.95 -16.34 21.65
C PHE A 974 -6.74 -15.81 22.43
N ASP A 975 -6.00 -16.67 23.13
CA ASP A 975 -4.83 -16.27 23.91
C ASP A 975 -3.69 -15.77 22.99
N ASN A 976 -3.51 -16.42 21.83
CA ASN A 976 -2.58 -15.97 20.81
C ASN A 976 -3.00 -14.61 20.22
N TYR A 977 -4.29 -14.40 19.98
CA TYR A 977 -4.81 -13.08 19.60
C TYR A 977 -4.57 -12.03 20.69
N TRP A 978 -4.79 -12.39 21.95
CA TRP A 978 -4.60 -11.51 23.10
C TRP A 978 -3.15 -11.04 23.22
N GLU A 979 -2.20 -11.97 23.12
CA GLU A 979 -0.77 -11.63 23.12
C GLU A 979 -0.41 -10.76 21.90
N TYR A 980 -0.89 -11.08 20.70
CA TYR A 980 -0.67 -10.25 19.52
C TYR A 980 -1.25 -8.83 19.64
N ILE A 981 -2.40 -8.66 20.30
CA ILE A 981 -3.05 -7.35 20.46
C ILE A 981 -2.38 -6.51 21.55
N HIS A 982 -1.98 -7.09 22.69
CA HIS A 982 -1.48 -6.30 23.83
C HIS A 982 0.03 -6.36 24.01
N ASN A 983 0.69 -7.38 23.49
CA ASN A 983 2.14 -7.54 23.50
C ASN A 983 2.69 -8.00 22.13
N PRO A 984 2.51 -7.16 21.08
CA PRO A 984 2.85 -7.53 19.72
C PRO A 984 4.33 -7.85 19.52
N GLU A 985 5.24 -7.19 20.25
CA GLU A 985 6.68 -7.42 20.13
C GLU A 985 7.05 -8.86 20.55
N SER A 986 6.54 -9.29 21.71
CA SER A 986 6.70 -10.67 22.20
C SER A 986 6.10 -11.67 21.21
N PHE A 987 4.88 -11.42 20.74
CA PHE A 987 4.20 -12.35 19.85
C PHE A 987 4.96 -12.55 18.53
N PHE A 988 5.44 -11.46 17.91
CA PHE A 988 6.22 -11.55 16.67
C PHE A 988 7.49 -12.37 16.87
N LYS A 989 8.19 -12.17 18.00
CA LYS A 989 9.38 -12.94 18.36
C LYS A 989 9.06 -14.43 18.49
N THR A 990 8.06 -14.78 19.30
CA THR A 990 7.61 -16.17 19.48
C THR A 990 7.18 -16.83 18.15
N TYR A 991 6.51 -16.07 17.28
CA TYR A 991 6.10 -16.54 15.96
C TYR A 991 7.32 -16.85 15.06
N ILE A 992 8.31 -15.96 15.03
CA ILE A 992 9.56 -16.15 14.30
C ILE A 992 10.30 -17.40 14.84
N GLU A 993 10.42 -17.56 16.15
CA GLU A 993 11.04 -18.73 16.78
C GLU A 993 10.36 -20.05 16.38
N LYS A 994 9.03 -20.10 16.42
CA LYS A 994 8.23 -21.28 16.03
C LYS A 994 8.48 -21.63 14.56
N HIS A 995 8.53 -20.62 13.68
CA HIS A 995 8.81 -20.82 12.26
C HIS A 995 10.25 -21.27 11.99
N ILE A 996 11.25 -20.73 12.70
CA ILE A 996 12.65 -21.19 12.58
C ILE A 996 12.77 -22.66 12.97
N LYS A 997 12.17 -23.06 14.10
CA LYS A 997 12.17 -24.46 14.56
C LYS A 997 11.54 -25.36 13.50
N ARG A 998 10.37 -25.00 12.97
CA ARG A 998 9.69 -25.74 11.91
C ARG A 998 10.53 -25.82 10.63
N TYR A 999 11.11 -24.71 10.19
CA TYR A 999 11.96 -24.65 9.01
C TYR A 999 13.14 -25.61 9.13
N CYS A 1000 13.84 -25.58 10.26
CA CYS A 1000 15.01 -26.41 10.52
C CYS A 1000 14.68 -27.90 10.73
N LEU A 1001 13.47 -28.24 11.20
CA LEU A 1001 13.04 -29.63 11.46
C LEU A 1001 12.38 -30.32 10.26
N GLU A 1002 11.52 -29.63 9.50
CA GLU A 1002 10.68 -30.24 8.45
C GLU A 1002 11.26 -30.07 7.04
N LYS A 1003 11.65 -28.85 6.65
CA LYS A 1003 12.11 -28.52 5.28
C LYS A 1003 13.63 -28.37 5.15
N GLY A 1004 14.30 -28.08 6.26
CA GLY A 1004 15.70 -27.66 6.31
C GLY A 1004 16.72 -28.78 6.50
N GLY A 1005 16.31 -30.01 6.81
CA GLY A 1005 17.26 -31.11 7.11
C GLY A 1005 18.27 -31.39 5.98
N GLU A 1006 17.80 -31.44 4.73
CA GLU A 1006 18.68 -31.61 3.55
C GLU A 1006 19.43 -30.33 3.17
N LYS A 1007 18.78 -29.16 3.29
CA LYS A 1007 19.42 -27.87 3.01
C LYS A 1007 20.54 -27.55 4.01
N ILE A 1008 20.35 -27.83 5.29
CA ILE A 1008 21.37 -27.66 6.34
C ILE A 1008 22.58 -28.54 6.05
N LYS A 1009 22.36 -29.80 5.64
CA LYS A 1009 23.45 -30.69 5.19
C LYS A 1009 24.17 -30.12 3.96
N THR A 1010 23.42 -29.60 2.99
CA THR A 1010 23.98 -29.00 1.77
C THR A 1010 24.82 -27.75 2.08
N PHE A 1011 24.29 -26.83 2.88
CA PHE A 1011 25.01 -25.63 3.32
C PHE A 1011 26.21 -25.97 4.19
N SER A 1012 26.10 -26.98 5.06
CA SER A 1012 27.21 -27.48 5.85
C SER A 1012 28.34 -27.96 4.96
N LYS A 1013 28.06 -28.81 3.95
CA LYS A 1013 29.04 -29.26 2.96
C LYS A 1013 29.70 -28.11 2.18
N ILE A 1014 28.90 -27.15 1.71
CA ILE A 1014 29.43 -25.98 0.98
C ILE A 1014 30.37 -25.17 1.89
N ASN A 1015 29.99 -24.93 3.14
CA ASN A 1015 30.84 -24.20 4.10
C ASN A 1015 32.10 -24.98 4.48
N LEU A 1016 31.97 -26.30 4.65
CA LEU A 1016 33.08 -27.21 4.90
C LEU A 1016 34.10 -27.14 3.76
N ASP A 1017 33.66 -27.17 2.50
CA ASP A 1017 34.52 -27.04 1.32
C ASP A 1017 35.22 -25.67 1.26
N ILE A 1018 34.53 -24.59 1.62
CA ILE A 1018 35.12 -23.24 1.69
C ILE A 1018 36.23 -23.20 2.75
N ILE A 1019 35.96 -23.73 3.95
CA ILE A 1019 36.94 -23.76 5.03
C ILE A 1019 38.10 -24.69 4.69
N LYS A 1020 37.83 -25.86 4.09
CA LYS A 1020 38.86 -26.78 3.60
C LYS A 1020 39.80 -26.08 2.63
N LYS A 1021 39.26 -25.34 1.65
CA LYS A 1021 40.07 -24.55 0.72
C LYS A 1021 40.91 -23.50 1.44
N ALA A 1022 40.34 -22.79 2.41
CA ALA A 1022 41.09 -21.81 3.19
C ALA A 1022 42.24 -22.45 3.99
N ILE A 1023 42.02 -23.63 4.58
CA ILE A 1023 43.07 -24.39 5.28
C ILE A 1023 44.15 -24.85 4.31
N LEU A 1024 43.78 -25.38 3.14
CA LEU A 1024 44.74 -25.80 2.10
C LEU A 1024 45.57 -24.61 1.59
N CYS A 1025 44.95 -23.45 1.36
CA CYS A 1025 45.67 -22.23 1.01
C CYS A 1025 46.65 -21.84 2.12
N ALA A 1026 46.22 -21.84 3.38
CA ALA A 1026 47.10 -21.52 4.51
C ALA A 1026 48.27 -22.50 4.65
N ILE A 1027 48.05 -23.81 4.44
CA ILE A 1027 49.13 -24.82 4.42
C ILE A 1027 50.13 -24.51 3.29
N HIS A 1028 49.62 -24.17 2.11
CA HIS A 1028 50.47 -23.89 0.94
C HIS A 1028 51.28 -22.62 1.15
N GLU A 1029 50.64 -21.52 1.54
CA GLU A 1029 51.28 -20.21 1.76
C GLU A 1029 52.29 -20.27 2.90
N SER A 1030 51.97 -20.94 4.02
CA SER A 1030 52.92 -21.10 5.12
C SER A 1030 54.14 -21.94 4.71
N THR A 1031 53.96 -22.96 3.87
CA THR A 1031 55.04 -23.83 3.40
C THR A 1031 55.94 -23.13 2.39
N GLU A 1032 55.38 -22.38 1.43
CA GLU A 1032 56.19 -21.62 0.47
C GLU A 1032 57.02 -20.53 1.16
N GLU A 1033 56.44 -19.78 2.10
CA GLU A 1033 57.17 -18.75 2.85
C GLU A 1033 58.22 -19.35 3.81
N ALA A 1034 57.95 -20.55 4.33
CA ALA A 1034 58.89 -21.30 5.16
C ALA A 1034 60.07 -21.90 4.37
N LYS A 1035 59.96 -22.16 3.06
CA LYS A 1035 61.09 -22.68 2.25
C LYS A 1035 62.24 -21.68 2.08
N ASP A 1036 61.93 -20.39 2.06
CA ASP A 1036 62.91 -19.32 1.79
C ASP A 1036 63.73 -18.90 3.03
N LYS A 1037 63.35 -19.39 4.22
CA LYS A 1037 64.03 -19.16 5.51
C LYS A 1037 64.34 -20.53 6.10
N SER A 1038 65.49 -20.74 6.74
CA SER A 1038 65.80 -22.02 7.41
C SER A 1038 64.89 -22.24 8.62
N SER A 1039 63.63 -22.56 8.39
CA SER A 1039 62.54 -22.31 9.32
C SER A 1039 62.25 -23.52 10.22
N THR A 1040 61.93 -23.21 11.47
CA THR A 1040 61.59 -24.21 12.49
C THR A 1040 60.10 -24.55 12.46
N ALA A 1041 59.68 -25.66 13.08
CA ALA A 1041 58.25 -25.98 13.21
C ALA A 1041 57.45 -24.86 13.88
N SER A 1042 58.05 -24.13 14.83
CA SER A 1042 57.45 -22.96 15.46
C SER A 1042 57.14 -21.85 14.44
N GLU A 1043 58.10 -21.51 13.58
CA GLU A 1043 57.93 -20.46 12.56
C GLU A 1043 56.86 -20.84 11.52
N TRP A 1044 56.82 -22.12 11.13
CA TRP A 1044 55.77 -22.61 10.24
C TRP A 1044 54.38 -22.52 10.89
N LEU A 1045 54.26 -22.86 12.18
CA LEU A 1045 53.00 -22.74 12.93
C LEU A 1045 52.56 -21.29 13.09
N ASP A 1046 53.49 -20.35 13.27
CA ASP A 1046 53.19 -18.91 13.31
C ASP A 1046 52.58 -18.45 11.98
N LEU A 1047 53.25 -18.77 10.86
CA LEU A 1047 52.76 -18.47 9.50
C LEU A 1047 51.41 -19.14 9.22
N PHE A 1048 51.24 -20.39 9.62
CA PHE A 1048 49.99 -21.14 9.42
C PHE A 1048 48.81 -20.53 10.19
N CYS A 1049 49.00 -20.22 11.48
CA CYS A 1049 48.00 -19.51 12.28
C CYS A 1049 47.71 -18.11 11.73
N ASP A 1050 48.71 -17.43 11.18
CA ASP A 1050 48.54 -16.13 10.56
C ASP A 1050 47.71 -16.21 9.27
N HIS A 1051 48.02 -17.11 8.35
CA HIS A 1051 47.21 -17.27 7.14
C HIS A 1051 45.77 -17.74 7.43
N LEU A 1052 45.56 -18.50 8.51
CA LEU A 1052 44.22 -18.91 8.97
C LEU A 1052 43.43 -17.85 9.73
N GLY A 1053 44.11 -16.87 10.34
CA GLY A 1053 43.55 -16.09 11.44
C GLY A 1053 42.33 -15.21 11.12
N ASN A 1054 42.01 -15.00 9.84
CA ASN A 1054 40.80 -14.29 9.41
C ASN A 1054 39.58 -15.24 9.25
N ASN A 1055 39.84 -16.51 8.97
CA ASN A 1055 38.82 -17.49 8.58
C ASN A 1055 38.41 -18.40 9.75
N LEU A 1056 39.31 -18.66 10.69
CA LEU A 1056 39.12 -19.63 11.77
C LEU A 1056 39.63 -19.05 13.11
N ILE A 1057 38.95 -19.37 14.22
CA ILE A 1057 39.53 -19.17 15.56
C ILE A 1057 40.48 -20.34 15.83
N PHE A 1058 41.78 -20.09 15.71
CA PHE A 1058 42.85 -21.07 15.83
C PHE A 1058 44.09 -20.44 16.49
N PRO A 1059 44.04 -20.17 17.80
CA PRO A 1059 45.06 -19.40 18.48
C PRO A 1059 46.39 -20.18 18.59
N ARG A 1060 47.51 -19.51 18.32
CA ARG A 1060 48.85 -20.10 18.34
C ARG A 1060 49.26 -20.68 19.70
N THR A 1061 48.65 -20.21 20.78
CA THR A 1061 48.85 -20.71 22.15
C THR A 1061 48.51 -22.18 22.31
N ASP A 1062 47.53 -22.69 21.55
CA ASP A 1062 47.05 -24.06 21.68
C ASP A 1062 47.99 -25.09 21.01
N LEU A 1063 48.99 -24.60 20.27
CA LEU A 1063 49.94 -25.41 19.49
C LEU A 1063 51.34 -25.46 20.10
N ARG A 1064 51.55 -24.88 21.28
CA ARG A 1064 52.86 -24.82 21.93
C ARG A 1064 53.47 -26.17 22.26
N SER A 1065 52.63 -27.18 22.50
CA SER A 1065 53.11 -28.52 22.84
C SER A 1065 53.94 -29.17 21.72
N ILE A 1066 53.80 -28.71 20.47
CA ILE A 1066 54.48 -29.28 19.30
C ILE A 1066 55.52 -28.33 18.66
N GLU A 1067 55.72 -27.12 19.19
CA GLU A 1067 56.54 -26.08 18.53
C GLU A 1067 58.04 -26.36 18.49
N HIS A 1068 58.53 -27.22 19.39
CA HIS A 1068 59.95 -27.55 19.53
C HIS A 1068 60.41 -28.71 18.63
N GLN A 1069 59.55 -29.23 17.77
CA GLN A 1069 59.88 -30.34 16.88
C GLN A 1069 60.78 -29.88 15.74
N GLU A 1070 61.83 -30.64 15.43
CA GLU A 1070 62.67 -30.41 14.25
C GLU A 1070 62.02 -31.05 13.01
N ILE A 1071 61.34 -30.25 12.19
CA ILE A 1071 60.79 -30.69 10.90
C ILE A 1071 61.84 -30.41 9.82
N LYS A 1072 62.49 -31.47 9.32
CA LYS A 1072 63.54 -31.35 8.28
C LYS A 1072 62.98 -31.30 6.85
N ASP A 1073 61.74 -31.73 6.66
CA ASP A 1073 61.08 -31.81 5.36
C ASP A 1073 59.68 -31.17 5.44
N ILE A 1074 59.61 -29.87 5.15
CA ILE A 1074 58.37 -29.08 5.17
C ILE A 1074 57.47 -29.47 3.98
N GLU A 1075 58.03 -29.99 2.88
CA GLU A 1075 57.21 -30.41 1.73
C GLU A 1075 56.47 -31.71 2.03
N PHE A 1076 57.12 -32.65 2.72
CA PHE A 1076 56.44 -33.84 3.23
C PHE A 1076 55.37 -33.49 4.28
N LEU A 1077 55.58 -32.46 5.11
CA LEU A 1077 54.54 -31.95 6.04
C LEU A 1077 53.31 -31.45 5.28
N LYS A 1078 53.51 -30.67 4.20
CA LYS A 1078 52.42 -30.18 3.33
C LYS A 1078 51.64 -31.32 2.69
N GLU A 1079 52.31 -32.33 2.16
CA GLU A 1079 51.65 -33.51 1.58
C GLU A 1079 50.86 -34.29 2.64
N ALA A 1080 51.47 -34.57 3.80
CA ALA A 1080 50.82 -35.29 4.89
C ALA A 1080 49.60 -34.53 5.45
N MET A 1081 49.71 -33.23 5.67
CA MET A 1081 48.59 -32.36 6.07
C MET A 1081 47.46 -32.42 5.06
N SER A 1082 47.78 -32.36 3.76
CA SER A 1082 46.78 -32.35 2.69
C SER A 1082 45.99 -33.67 2.63
N VAL A 1083 46.63 -34.80 2.89
CA VAL A 1083 46.00 -36.13 2.92
C VAL A 1083 45.10 -36.31 4.15
N GLU A 1084 45.57 -35.95 5.34
CA GLU A 1084 44.80 -36.15 6.59
C GLU A 1084 43.67 -35.12 6.77
N LEU A 1085 43.74 -33.98 6.08
CA LEU A 1085 42.72 -32.93 6.15
C LEU A 1085 41.33 -33.44 5.78
N ASP A 1086 41.22 -34.33 4.79
CA ASP A 1086 39.93 -34.89 4.36
C ASP A 1086 39.24 -35.67 5.49
N ALA A 1087 39.97 -36.51 6.21
CA ALA A 1087 39.46 -37.23 7.37
C ALA A 1087 39.09 -36.27 8.51
N ALA A 1088 39.88 -35.21 8.72
CA ALA A 1088 39.59 -34.18 9.71
C ALA A 1088 38.31 -33.39 9.39
N MET A 1089 38.07 -33.06 8.12
CA MET A 1089 36.85 -32.39 7.69
C MET A 1089 35.61 -33.26 7.92
N MET A 1090 35.66 -34.57 7.61
CA MET A 1090 34.53 -35.48 7.91
C MET A 1090 34.21 -35.51 9.40
N ARG A 1091 35.23 -35.61 10.27
CA ARG A 1091 35.04 -35.58 11.73
C ARG A 1091 34.51 -34.22 12.23
N ALA A 1092 34.91 -33.12 11.60
CA ALA A 1092 34.38 -31.79 11.90
C ALA A 1092 32.90 -31.65 11.50
N GLU A 1093 32.49 -32.23 10.37
CA GLU A 1093 31.08 -32.28 9.95
C GLU A 1093 30.23 -33.06 10.96
N GLU A 1094 30.68 -34.26 11.37
CA GLU A 1094 30.00 -35.08 12.37
C GLU A 1094 29.86 -34.35 13.71
N LYS A 1095 30.94 -33.70 14.17
CA LYS A 1095 30.93 -32.92 15.41
C LYS A 1095 29.96 -31.74 15.32
N PHE A 1096 29.96 -31.00 14.22
CA PHE A 1096 28.98 -29.94 14.00
C PHE A 1096 27.54 -30.47 14.05
N LEU A 1097 27.25 -31.60 13.40
CA LEU A 1097 25.92 -32.21 13.39
C LEU A 1097 25.45 -32.67 14.79
N SER A 1098 26.38 -32.93 15.71
CA SER A 1098 26.11 -33.29 17.10
C SER A 1098 25.87 -32.09 18.05
N MET A 1099 26.14 -30.86 17.61
CA MET A 1099 26.01 -29.66 18.45
C MET A 1099 24.54 -29.29 18.74
N PRO A 1100 24.23 -28.68 19.90
CA PRO A 1100 22.88 -28.21 20.23
C PRO A 1100 22.38 -27.18 19.20
N LYS A 1101 21.16 -27.38 18.70
CA LYS A 1101 20.55 -26.50 17.70
C LYS A 1101 19.80 -25.31 18.32
N ASP A 1102 19.42 -25.40 19.59
CA ASP A 1102 18.61 -24.38 20.26
C ASP A 1102 19.32 -23.02 20.34
N GLU A 1103 20.62 -23.00 20.61
CA GLU A 1103 21.42 -21.76 20.59
C GLU A 1103 21.48 -21.14 19.19
N MET A 1104 21.51 -21.95 18.13
CA MET A 1104 21.53 -21.45 16.75
C MET A 1104 20.20 -20.79 16.40
N PHE A 1105 19.09 -21.35 16.87
CA PHE A 1105 17.76 -20.79 16.64
C PHE A 1105 17.61 -19.41 17.26
N LEU A 1106 18.18 -19.17 18.44
CA LEU A 1106 18.18 -17.84 19.08
C LEU A 1106 18.97 -16.80 18.26
N VAL A 1107 20.08 -17.21 17.63
CA VAL A 1107 20.85 -16.30 16.77
C VAL A 1107 20.07 -15.97 15.50
N ILE A 1108 19.44 -16.96 14.87
CA ILE A 1108 18.60 -16.76 13.68
C ILE A 1108 17.40 -15.86 14.00
N GLU A 1109 16.74 -16.10 15.13
CA GLU A 1109 15.63 -15.28 15.63
C GLU A 1109 16.07 -13.83 15.76
N LYS A 1110 17.18 -13.56 16.45
CA LYS A 1110 17.69 -12.20 16.63
C LYS A 1110 17.94 -11.50 15.28
N ILE A 1111 18.52 -12.21 14.31
CA ILE A 1111 18.79 -11.67 12.96
C ILE A 1111 17.46 -11.28 12.26
N LEU A 1112 16.49 -12.19 12.25
CA LEU A 1112 15.20 -11.99 11.57
C LEU A 1112 14.35 -10.93 12.29
N SER A 1113 14.27 -10.98 13.62
CA SER A 1113 13.53 -10.02 14.45
C SER A 1113 14.10 -8.62 14.29
N GLN A 1114 15.41 -8.45 14.30
CA GLN A 1114 16.01 -7.13 14.04
C GLN A 1114 15.67 -6.63 12.63
N GLN A 1115 15.65 -7.53 11.62
CA GLN A 1115 15.39 -7.15 10.23
C GLN A 1115 13.93 -6.73 10.01
N LEU A 1116 13.00 -7.42 10.66
CA LEU A 1116 11.55 -7.20 10.54
C LEU A 1116 11.01 -6.35 11.70
N CYS A 1117 11.89 -5.71 12.47
CA CYS A 1117 11.54 -4.79 13.55
C CYS A 1117 10.95 -3.48 13.00
N GLY A 1118 10.26 -2.76 13.86
CA GLY A 1118 9.79 -1.42 13.57
C GLY A 1118 9.25 -0.73 14.81
N CYS A 1119 8.39 0.25 14.61
CA CYS A 1119 7.73 0.96 15.69
C CYS A 1119 6.67 0.06 16.36
N TRP A 1120 6.78 -0.15 17.67
CA TRP A 1120 5.80 -0.91 18.46
C TRP A 1120 4.72 -0.04 19.10
N LYS A 1121 4.70 1.27 18.80
CA LYS A 1121 3.61 2.15 19.26
C LYS A 1121 2.28 1.66 18.69
N GLN A 1122 1.25 1.69 19.53
CA GLN A 1122 -0.09 1.22 19.20
C GLN A 1122 -1.09 2.36 19.16
N CYS A 1123 -2.07 2.27 18.26
CA CYS A 1123 -3.14 3.25 18.13
C CYS A 1123 -3.91 3.34 19.46
N PRO A 1124 -4.14 4.55 20.00
CA PRO A 1124 -4.79 4.70 21.31
C PRO A 1124 -6.24 4.18 21.35
N PHE A 1125 -6.91 4.12 20.20
CA PHE A 1125 -8.29 3.64 20.09
C PHE A 1125 -8.38 2.12 19.93
N CYS A 1126 -7.64 1.53 18.98
CA CYS A 1126 -7.84 0.14 18.55
C CYS A 1126 -6.61 -0.78 18.66
N LYS A 1127 -5.51 -0.30 19.26
CA LYS A 1127 -4.26 -1.06 19.46
C LYS A 1127 -3.54 -1.55 18.20
N SER A 1128 -3.95 -1.11 17.02
CA SER A 1128 -3.23 -1.40 15.77
C SER A 1128 -1.81 -0.84 15.84
N ILE A 1129 -0.85 -1.60 15.33
CA ILE A 1129 0.58 -1.31 15.50
C ILE A 1129 1.03 -0.36 14.37
N CYS A 1130 1.92 0.57 14.67
CA CYS A 1130 2.48 1.45 13.65
C CYS A 1130 3.26 0.65 12.59
N THR A 1131 3.02 0.94 11.31
CA THR A 1131 3.69 0.25 10.20
C THR A 1131 5.10 0.75 9.91
N ASN A 1132 5.54 1.86 10.52
CA ASN A 1132 6.87 2.40 10.30
C ASN A 1132 7.94 1.40 10.77
N THR A 1133 8.91 1.13 9.90
CA THR A 1133 10.00 0.17 10.14
C THR A 1133 11.14 0.72 10.99
N ILE A 1134 11.12 2.01 11.37
CA ILE A 1134 12.09 2.56 12.30
C ILE A 1134 11.54 2.49 13.74
N PRO A 1135 12.26 1.86 14.69
CA PRO A 1135 11.96 1.96 16.11
C PRO A 1135 12.06 3.41 16.61
N ALA A 1136 11.09 3.85 17.42
CA ALA A 1136 11.09 5.17 18.07
C ALA A 1136 11.29 6.36 17.09
N HIS A 1137 10.71 6.27 15.88
CA HIS A 1137 10.81 7.34 14.88
C HIS A 1137 10.16 8.65 15.33
N GLU A 1138 10.69 9.75 14.80
CA GLU A 1138 10.07 11.07 14.89
C GLU A 1138 8.94 11.22 13.86
N GLY A 1139 7.95 12.07 14.13
CA GLY A 1139 6.77 12.29 13.29
C GLY A 1139 5.55 11.43 13.65
N ASP A 1140 4.50 11.50 12.83
CA ASP A 1140 3.21 10.85 13.09
C ASP A 1140 3.27 9.33 12.94
N HIS A 1141 2.71 8.60 13.91
CA HIS A 1141 2.43 7.17 13.82
C HIS A 1141 1.19 6.93 12.95
N SER A 1142 1.25 5.94 12.06
CA SER A 1142 0.11 5.56 11.23
C SER A 1142 0.11 4.07 10.92
N VAL A 1143 -1.05 3.59 10.48
CA VAL A 1143 -1.29 2.23 9.98
C VAL A 1143 -2.37 2.31 8.89
N PRO A 1144 -2.28 1.56 7.79
CA PRO A 1144 -3.30 1.59 6.73
C PRO A 1144 -4.66 1.06 7.19
N PHE A 1145 -4.66 0.04 8.05
CA PHE A 1145 -5.88 -0.65 8.47
C PHE A 1145 -6.00 -0.65 10.00
N HIS A 1146 -7.02 0.05 10.49
CA HIS A 1146 -7.39 0.09 11.90
C HIS A 1146 -8.41 -0.99 12.26
N ARG A 1147 -8.56 -1.33 13.54
CA ARG A 1147 -9.49 -2.37 14.03
C ARG A 1147 -10.75 -1.77 14.65
N PRO A 1148 -11.84 -2.54 14.84
CA PRO A 1148 -12.96 -2.13 15.70
C PRO A 1148 -12.44 -1.77 17.08
N GLN A 1149 -12.95 -0.70 17.67
CA GLN A 1149 -12.55 -0.26 19.01
C GLN A 1149 -12.85 -1.30 20.11
N ALA A 1150 -13.86 -2.15 19.90
CA ALA A 1150 -14.21 -3.27 20.78
C ALA A 1150 -13.05 -4.24 21.01
N VAL A 1151 -12.11 -4.37 20.06
CA VAL A 1151 -10.90 -5.21 20.19
C VAL A 1151 -10.00 -4.72 21.35
N ASN A 1152 -10.02 -3.42 21.64
CA ASN A 1152 -9.29 -2.80 22.75
C ASN A 1152 -10.20 -2.60 23.99
N GLY A 1153 -11.41 -3.15 24.01
CA GLY A 1153 -12.34 -3.00 25.12
C GLY A 1153 -13.05 -1.64 25.21
N TYR A 1154 -12.99 -0.82 24.16
CA TYR A 1154 -13.67 0.48 24.15
C TYR A 1154 -15.20 0.31 24.16
N HIS A 1155 -15.89 1.25 24.80
CA HIS A 1155 -17.34 1.19 25.03
C HIS A 1155 -17.98 2.58 24.97
N TRP A 1156 -19.28 2.62 24.73
CA TRP A 1156 -20.05 3.85 24.72
C TRP A 1156 -20.12 4.46 26.13
N HIS A 1157 -19.83 5.75 26.23
CA HIS A 1157 -19.76 6.47 27.50
C HIS A 1157 -21.03 6.28 28.37
N LYS A 1158 -20.83 5.92 29.64
CA LYS A 1158 -21.88 5.59 30.64
C LYS A 1158 -22.73 4.37 30.31
N THR A 1159 -22.22 3.46 29.48
CA THR A 1159 -22.88 2.17 29.18
C THR A 1159 -21.91 1.00 29.37
N ASP A 1160 -22.44 -0.23 29.37
CA ASP A 1160 -21.68 -1.47 29.26
C ASP A 1160 -21.59 -1.97 27.80
N GLU A 1161 -21.93 -1.13 26.82
CA GLU A 1161 -22.05 -1.48 25.41
C GLU A 1161 -20.73 -1.25 24.68
N PHE A 1162 -20.19 -2.29 24.03
CA PHE A 1162 -18.97 -2.16 23.22
C PHE A 1162 -19.12 -1.12 22.11
N ASP A 1163 -18.02 -0.44 21.77
CA ASP A 1163 -17.94 0.39 20.56
C ASP A 1163 -17.36 -0.44 19.41
N ILE A 1164 -18.20 -0.80 18.45
CA ILE A 1164 -17.78 -1.58 17.27
C ILE A 1164 -17.28 -0.72 16.11
N ASP A 1165 -17.27 0.61 16.27
CA ASP A 1165 -16.82 1.53 15.21
C ASP A 1165 -15.31 1.38 14.98
N PHE A 1166 -14.90 1.38 13.72
CA PHE A 1166 -13.49 1.39 13.34
C PHE A 1166 -12.92 2.80 13.51
N CYS A 1167 -11.63 2.93 13.84
CA CYS A 1167 -11.03 4.27 13.97
C CYS A 1167 -11.16 5.08 12.68
N SER A 1168 -10.95 4.44 11.53
CA SER A 1168 -11.04 5.07 10.21
C SER A 1168 -12.45 5.58 9.90
N THR A 1169 -13.49 4.89 10.36
CA THR A 1169 -14.88 5.32 10.16
C THR A 1169 -15.29 6.37 11.19
N ALA A 1170 -14.80 6.25 12.44
CA ALA A 1170 -15.03 7.23 13.48
C ALA A 1170 -14.48 8.61 13.12
N VAL A 1171 -13.23 8.70 12.62
CA VAL A 1171 -12.62 9.99 12.22
C VAL A 1171 -13.26 10.64 11.00
N ALA A 1172 -13.99 9.87 10.18
CA ALA A 1172 -14.78 10.40 9.07
C ALA A 1172 -16.12 11.01 9.53
N SER A 1173 -16.56 10.71 10.76
CA SER A 1173 -17.88 11.08 11.27
C SER A 1173 -17.85 12.27 12.24
N ASP A 1174 -19.01 12.89 12.47
CA ASP A 1174 -19.16 13.95 13.48
C ASP A 1174 -19.32 13.41 14.92
N THR A 1175 -19.06 12.11 15.12
CA THR A 1175 -19.18 11.48 16.45
C THR A 1175 -18.12 12.00 17.42
N GLN A 1176 -18.38 11.80 18.72
CA GLN A 1176 -17.51 12.26 19.81
C GLN A 1176 -17.05 11.08 20.65
N PHE A 1177 -15.82 11.17 21.15
CA PHE A 1177 -15.30 10.30 22.20
C PHE A 1177 -15.04 11.09 23.48
N VAL A 1178 -15.05 10.37 24.60
CA VAL A 1178 -14.89 10.93 25.93
C VAL A 1178 -13.57 10.43 26.52
N LEU A 1179 -12.70 11.35 26.90
CA LEU A 1179 -11.39 11.04 27.48
C LEU A 1179 -11.46 10.91 29.01
N ASN A 1180 -12.28 11.76 29.63
CA ASN A 1180 -12.68 11.71 31.03
C ASN A 1180 -14.05 12.41 31.17
N ASP A 1181 -14.68 12.35 32.34
CA ASP A 1181 -16.06 12.85 32.54
C ASP A 1181 -16.30 14.32 32.13
N THR A 1182 -15.25 15.12 31.96
CA THR A 1182 -15.31 16.54 31.59
C THR A 1182 -14.84 16.87 30.17
N LEU A 1183 -13.98 16.04 29.55
CA LEU A 1183 -13.39 16.32 28.23
C LEU A 1183 -13.97 15.42 27.13
N LYS A 1184 -14.65 16.07 26.18
CA LYS A 1184 -15.21 15.45 24.97
C LYS A 1184 -14.57 16.06 23.73
N PHE A 1185 -14.13 15.20 22.83
CA PHE A 1185 -13.55 15.61 21.55
C PHE A 1185 -14.32 14.97 20.41
N ARG A 1186 -14.42 15.67 19.28
CA ARG A 1186 -14.92 15.08 18.05
C ARG A 1186 -13.85 14.17 17.48
N TYR A 1187 -14.23 13.02 16.91
CA TYR A 1187 -13.28 12.16 16.24
C TYR A 1187 -12.60 12.86 15.06
N LYS A 1188 -13.27 13.76 14.33
CA LYS A 1188 -12.62 14.59 13.28
C LYS A 1188 -11.48 15.48 13.80
N THR A 1189 -11.49 15.86 15.08
CA THR A 1189 -10.45 16.70 15.70
C THR A 1189 -9.72 16.01 16.84
N TYR A 1190 -9.67 14.67 16.81
CA TYR A 1190 -9.11 13.84 17.89
C TYR A 1190 -7.72 14.24 18.35
N ARG A 1191 -6.87 14.77 17.46
CA ARG A 1191 -5.51 15.23 17.82
C ARG A 1191 -5.49 16.33 18.88
N GLN A 1192 -6.57 17.11 19.01
CA GLN A 1192 -6.72 18.13 20.06
C GLN A 1192 -6.78 17.53 21.47
N ALA A 1193 -7.02 16.22 21.59
CA ALA A 1193 -6.94 15.51 22.87
C ALA A 1193 -5.54 15.48 23.49
N GLY A 1194 -4.47 15.71 22.71
CA GLY A 1194 -3.10 15.67 23.19
C GLY A 1194 -2.57 14.26 23.49
N GLY A 1195 -1.33 14.17 23.99
CA GLY A 1195 -0.67 12.91 24.32
C GLY A 1195 -0.52 11.98 23.12
N ASP A 1196 -0.77 10.68 23.32
CA ASP A 1196 -0.72 9.67 22.25
C ASP A 1196 -1.74 9.91 21.13
N TYR A 1197 -2.79 10.71 21.33
CA TYR A 1197 -3.75 11.02 20.25
C TYR A 1197 -3.19 12.03 19.25
N ALA A 1198 -2.33 12.95 19.69
CA ALA A 1198 -1.76 13.98 18.84
C ALA A 1198 -0.64 13.44 17.93
N THR A 1199 0.00 12.35 18.34
CA THR A 1199 1.11 11.70 17.63
C THR A 1199 0.66 10.67 16.60
N TRP A 1200 -0.65 10.43 16.47
CA TRP A 1200 -1.21 9.48 15.50
C TRP A 1200 -1.88 10.18 14.33
N ASN A 1201 -1.68 9.63 13.13
CA ASN A 1201 -2.40 9.98 11.91
C ASN A 1201 -3.30 8.82 11.48
N ILE A 1202 -4.58 8.94 11.84
CA ILE A 1202 -5.66 8.01 11.46
C ILE A 1202 -6.33 8.54 10.21
N THR A 1203 -6.28 7.75 9.15
CA THR A 1203 -6.85 8.08 7.85
C THR A 1203 -8.31 7.60 7.76
N PRO A 1204 -9.28 8.46 7.38
CA PRO A 1204 -10.56 8.01 6.88
C PRO A 1204 -10.43 6.92 5.81
N ASP A 1205 -11.10 5.79 6.02
CA ASP A 1205 -11.14 4.65 5.11
C ASP A 1205 -12.52 3.98 5.19
N SER A 1206 -13.01 3.55 4.04
CA SER A 1206 -14.29 2.84 3.85
C SER A 1206 -14.11 1.39 3.39
N SER A 1207 -12.87 0.89 3.34
CA SER A 1207 -12.59 -0.49 2.95
C SER A 1207 -13.31 -1.51 3.83
N SER A 1208 -13.75 -2.60 3.19
CA SER A 1208 -14.37 -3.73 3.86
C SER A 1208 -13.30 -4.53 4.61
N GLN A 1209 -13.01 -4.15 5.86
CA GLN A 1209 -12.05 -4.86 6.70
C GLN A 1209 -12.64 -6.15 7.29
N THR A 1210 -12.75 -7.20 6.45
CA THR A 1210 -13.44 -8.46 6.76
C THR A 1210 -12.85 -9.21 7.96
N TYR A 1211 -11.52 -9.22 8.09
CA TYR A 1211 -10.79 -9.96 9.11
C TYR A 1211 -11.25 -9.65 10.54
N TRP A 1212 -11.25 -8.37 10.91
CA TRP A 1212 -11.57 -7.97 12.28
C TRP A 1212 -13.06 -8.04 12.60
N LYS A 1213 -13.92 -7.95 11.58
CA LYS A 1213 -15.36 -8.23 11.71
C LYS A 1213 -15.61 -9.70 12.06
N TRP A 1214 -14.93 -10.60 11.36
CA TRP A 1214 -14.97 -12.03 11.67
C TRP A 1214 -14.37 -12.35 13.05
N PHE A 1215 -13.25 -11.73 13.44
CA PHE A 1215 -12.65 -11.90 14.77
C PHE A 1215 -13.65 -11.55 15.89
N VAL A 1216 -14.28 -10.37 15.80
CA VAL A 1216 -15.26 -9.92 16.81
C VAL A 1216 -16.45 -10.89 16.89
N CYS A 1217 -16.91 -11.44 15.76
CA CYS A 1217 -17.98 -12.43 15.75
C CYS A 1217 -17.54 -13.76 16.38
N SER A 1218 -16.37 -14.26 15.98
CA SER A 1218 -15.86 -15.58 16.38
C SER A 1218 -15.49 -15.64 17.86
N PHE A 1219 -15.00 -14.53 18.42
CA PHE A 1219 -14.57 -14.44 19.82
C PHE A 1219 -15.50 -13.57 20.68
N LYS A 1220 -16.74 -13.32 20.25
CA LYS A 1220 -17.73 -12.49 20.95
C LYS A 1220 -17.80 -12.78 22.44
N SER A 1221 -18.08 -14.05 22.81
CA SER A 1221 -18.25 -14.43 24.22
C SER A 1221 -16.97 -14.27 25.04
N LYS A 1222 -15.79 -14.50 24.43
CA LYS A 1222 -14.49 -14.32 25.08
C LYS A 1222 -14.18 -12.84 25.31
N LEU A 1223 -14.52 -11.96 24.37
CA LEU A 1223 -14.40 -10.52 24.54
C LEU A 1223 -15.33 -9.99 25.64
N GLU A 1224 -16.59 -10.45 25.67
CA GLU A 1224 -17.55 -10.08 26.73
C GLU A 1224 -17.09 -10.54 28.12
N GLU A 1225 -16.59 -11.77 28.24
CA GLU A 1225 -16.04 -12.33 29.49
C GLU A 1225 -14.80 -11.55 29.97
N THR A 1226 -13.87 -11.26 29.06
CA THR A 1226 -12.58 -10.63 29.40
C THR A 1226 -12.74 -9.17 29.79
N TYR A 1227 -13.52 -8.39 29.03
CA TYR A 1227 -13.69 -6.95 29.28
C TYR A 1227 -14.88 -6.60 30.17
N GLN A 1228 -15.73 -7.58 30.53
CA GLN A 1228 -16.96 -7.37 31.31
C GLN A 1228 -17.90 -6.34 30.65
N ARG A 1229 -18.06 -6.43 29.33
CA ARG A 1229 -18.93 -5.58 28.49
C ARG A 1229 -19.82 -6.45 27.60
N LYS A 1230 -20.79 -5.85 26.92
CA LYS A 1230 -21.80 -6.56 26.13
C LYS A 1230 -21.97 -5.98 24.73
N PHE A 1231 -22.13 -6.85 23.74
CA PHE A 1231 -22.52 -6.45 22.39
C PHE A 1231 -24.06 -6.36 22.31
N LYS A 1232 -24.61 -5.22 22.72
CA LYS A 1232 -26.05 -4.93 22.72
C LYS A 1232 -26.31 -3.48 22.33
N ASN A 1233 -27.53 -3.17 21.89
CA ASN A 1233 -27.95 -1.81 21.51
C ASN A 1233 -26.95 -1.17 20.52
N LYS A 1234 -26.21 -0.11 20.90
CA LYS A 1234 -25.22 0.52 20.01
C LYS A 1234 -23.98 -0.33 19.76
N GLY A 1235 -23.71 -1.28 20.65
CA GLY A 1235 -22.64 -2.26 20.50
C GLY A 1235 -23.08 -3.56 19.86
N GLU A 1236 -24.33 -3.68 19.40
CA GLU A 1236 -24.80 -4.92 18.77
C GLU A 1236 -24.07 -5.17 17.44
N ILE A 1237 -23.52 -6.39 17.31
CA ILE A 1237 -22.78 -6.80 16.11
C ILE A 1237 -23.79 -6.94 14.95
N PRO A 1238 -23.55 -6.30 13.78
CA PRO A 1238 -24.46 -6.41 12.66
C PRO A 1238 -24.53 -7.84 12.11
N ASP A 1239 -25.72 -8.27 11.67
CA ASP A 1239 -25.95 -9.62 11.11
C ASP A 1239 -25.01 -9.93 9.93
N SER A 1240 -24.69 -8.93 9.10
CA SER A 1240 -23.75 -9.08 7.98
C SER A 1240 -22.37 -9.54 8.41
N TRP A 1241 -21.90 -9.20 9.62
CA TRP A 1241 -20.60 -9.64 10.12
C TRP A 1241 -20.63 -11.13 10.46
N THR A 1242 -21.77 -11.65 10.90
CA THR A 1242 -21.94 -13.07 11.26
C THR A 1242 -21.91 -14.00 10.05
N GLN A 1243 -22.14 -13.46 8.85
CA GLN A 1243 -22.09 -14.19 7.58
C GLN A 1243 -20.66 -14.35 7.03
N ILE A 1244 -19.69 -13.60 7.57
CA ILE A 1244 -18.29 -13.66 7.11
C ILE A 1244 -17.68 -14.99 7.58
N THR A 1245 -17.21 -15.79 6.64
CA THR A 1245 -16.56 -17.06 6.97
C THR A 1245 -15.05 -16.91 7.12
N LYS A 1246 -14.42 -17.83 7.85
CA LYS A 1246 -12.96 -17.97 7.92
C LYS A 1246 -12.33 -18.00 6.52
N GLN A 1247 -12.95 -18.71 5.58
CA GLN A 1247 -12.42 -18.84 4.22
C GLN A 1247 -12.47 -17.51 3.47
N ASP A 1248 -13.49 -16.68 3.68
CA ASP A 1248 -13.58 -15.34 3.08
C ASP A 1248 -12.42 -14.47 3.56
N VAL A 1249 -12.14 -14.50 4.87
CA VAL A 1249 -11.03 -13.76 5.48
C VAL A 1249 -9.66 -14.23 4.95
N LEU A 1250 -9.45 -15.54 4.85
CA LEU A 1250 -8.22 -16.09 4.29
C LEU A 1250 -8.05 -15.76 2.79
N ASN A 1251 -9.15 -15.74 2.03
CA ASN A 1251 -9.12 -15.34 0.62
C ASN A 1251 -8.84 -13.84 0.46
N ASP A 1252 -9.39 -13.00 1.35
CA ASP A 1252 -9.16 -11.55 1.36
C ASP A 1252 -7.70 -11.23 1.69
N LEU A 1253 -7.15 -11.89 2.72
CA LEU A 1253 -5.72 -11.78 3.04
C LEU A 1253 -4.83 -12.33 1.93
N LYS A 1254 -5.27 -13.27 1.08
CA LYS A 1254 -4.42 -13.80 -0.01
C LYS A 1254 -4.44 -12.95 -1.28
N LYS A 1255 -5.45 -12.10 -1.46
CA LYS A 1255 -5.44 -11.06 -2.49
C LYS A 1255 -4.35 -10.02 -2.19
#